data_AF-A0A521F992-F1
#
_entry.id   AF-A0A521F992-F1
#
_cell.length_a   1.000
_cell.length_b   1.000
_cell.length_c   1.000
_cell.angle_alpha   90.00
_cell.angle_beta   90.00
_cell.angle_gamma   90.00
#
_symmetry.space_group_name_H-M   'P 1'
#
loop_
_entity.id
_entity.type
_entity.pdbx_description
1 polymer ?
#
loop_
_entity_poly.entity_id
_entity_poly.type
_entity_poly.pdbx_seq_one_letter_code
_entity_poly.pdbx_strand_id
1 'polypeptide(L)'
;MKSIIRFFAFAVLFFIGQKGYSQDPNFHVYLSFGQSNMEGYAKIEPQDITAVDDRFQVLATVDCPENGRSKGNWYTAVPPLCRCNTGLTPVDYFGRTLIANLPKNIKVGVINVAVGGCKIELFDVNKTSEYVATAPDWMKGILKQYNDNPYQRLVEMAKIAQKKGVIKGILLHQGESNTGDTLWPKKVKIVYDNLMKDLNLDPNKVPLLSGETVNEDQNGKCGSMNKIIATLPKTILNSYVISSSGCKAEPDFLHFNAAGYRDLGNRYGEKMLSLLGYKLYNGKEFFRVSAPIGFDQVNSNAPTGKVETISYESKTVGTVRKVNVYTPPGFNKKKKYSVLYLLHGIGGDENEWLKGGNPQIILDNLYAEGKLEPMIVVMPNGRAMKDDSATGNIMAPDKVKAFSTFEKDLLGDLIPFIEKKYLVYKDREHRAIAGLSMGGGQSLNFGLGNLDKFAWVGAFSAAPNTKMPEELLPNPEEAKKKLKLLWISCGDNDWLISNSKRTHEYLYKNDVPHIYYLEPGVHDFKVWKNGLYMFSQFLFKYVDQSNFAAYTILGDQAQTNIRNAKYPQLLPDNRVVFKIKAPEASKVQIDLGKKYDMSRDSDGLWTTTTGVINKGFNYYSLLIDGVAVADPASETFYGMGRMASGIEIPNKEGDFYELKMVPHGDIRIKKYFSKATNSWREMYVYTPPGYENSIEKYPVLYLLHGGGEDQTGWATQGKANLILDNLIAERKAKPMIIAMLDGNMGTAGFNENALKAFENELKEGAIPFVESNFKVATDAKNRALAGLSMGGLQTLYAGVKNSDMFSSIGVFSSGWWANNDTLSGPQYEFMKNNATVINSNIKNFWISMGGKEDIAYENCKIMLSKFDQMGVKYKYSEYSGGHTWPVWRHDLFLFAPLLFN
;
A
#
# COMPACT_ATOMS: atom_id res chain seq x y z
N MET A 1 -29.06 -77.55 -8.84
CA MET A 1 -29.30 -76.39 -9.73
C MET A 1 -28.89 -75.13 -8.98
N LYS A 2 -27.95 -74.40 -9.57
CA LYS A 2 -27.36 -73.13 -9.14
C LYS A 2 -28.45 -72.06 -8.97
N SER A 3 -28.49 -71.31 -7.86
CA SER A 3 -27.85 -69.98 -7.67
C SER A 3 -28.85 -68.81 -7.80
N ILE A 4 -28.95 -68.01 -6.72
CA ILE A 4 -28.89 -66.53 -6.65
C ILE A 4 -29.65 -65.75 -7.75
N ILE A 5 -30.64 -64.94 -7.34
CA ILE A 5 -30.86 -63.52 -7.69
C ILE A 5 -32.30 -63.12 -7.29
N ARG A 6 -32.45 -61.92 -6.70
CA ARG A 6 -33.67 -61.20 -6.23
C ARG A 6 -33.96 -61.25 -4.72
N PHE A 7 -33.00 -60.76 -3.95
CA PHE A 7 -33.25 -60.17 -2.63
C PHE A 7 -32.61 -58.78 -2.59
N PHE A 8 -33.09 -57.86 -3.44
CA PHE A 8 -32.79 -56.43 -3.36
C PHE A 8 -34.02 -55.67 -3.87
N ALA A 9 -34.32 -54.56 -3.20
CA ALA A 9 -35.52 -53.73 -3.34
C ALA A 9 -36.78 -54.26 -2.62
N PHE A 10 -36.82 -54.13 -1.29
CA PHE A 10 -37.99 -53.62 -0.55
C PHE A 10 -37.64 -53.32 0.93
N ALA A 11 -36.45 -52.77 1.17
CA ALA A 11 -36.02 -52.29 2.48
C ALA A 11 -35.62 -50.80 2.37
N VAL A 12 -36.50 -49.98 1.82
CA VAL A 12 -36.35 -48.52 1.85
C VAL A 12 -37.75 -47.95 1.96
N LEU A 13 -38.15 -47.57 3.17
CA LEU A 13 -39.14 -46.51 3.49
C LEU A 13 -39.64 -46.74 4.92
N PHE A 14 -38.78 -46.53 5.93
CA PHE A 14 -39.19 -46.08 7.27
C PHE A 14 -37.93 -45.66 8.06
N PHE A 15 -37.14 -44.74 7.49
CA PHE A 15 -36.33 -43.83 8.29
C PHE A 15 -37.02 -42.47 8.22
N ILE A 16 -37.81 -42.17 9.24
CA ILE A 16 -38.43 -40.87 9.47
C ILE A 16 -37.28 -39.85 9.61
N GLY A 17 -37.27 -38.87 8.73
CA GLY A 17 -36.16 -37.96 8.52
C GLY A 17 -35.87 -37.06 9.71
N GLN A 18 -34.63 -37.14 10.21
CA GLN A 18 -33.97 -35.92 10.64
C GLN A 18 -33.61 -35.13 9.37
N LYS A 19 -34.25 -33.98 9.16
CA LYS A 19 -33.76 -32.98 8.21
C LYS A 19 -32.35 -32.59 8.65
N GLY A 20 -31.34 -33.18 8.04
CA GLY A 20 -29.97 -32.68 8.14
C GLY A 20 -29.94 -31.30 7.50
N TYR A 21 -29.84 -30.26 8.32
CA TYR A 21 -29.55 -28.92 7.81
C TYR A 21 -28.11 -28.93 7.27
N SER A 22 -27.93 -28.63 5.99
CA SER A 22 -26.59 -28.44 5.42
C SER A 22 -26.02 -27.13 5.97
N GLN A 23 -24.97 -27.23 6.79
CA GLN A 23 -24.23 -26.05 7.26
C GLN A 23 -23.62 -25.32 6.06
N ASP A 24 -23.65 -23.98 6.06
CA ASP A 24 -22.85 -23.20 5.12
C ASP A 24 -21.40 -23.19 5.62
N PRO A 25 -20.46 -23.86 4.93
CA PRO A 25 -19.06 -23.87 5.34
C PRO A 25 -18.43 -22.47 5.30
N ASN A 26 -19.01 -21.53 4.56
CA ASN A 26 -18.56 -20.14 4.47
C ASN A 26 -19.17 -19.22 5.53
N PHE A 27 -20.02 -19.72 6.43
CA PHE A 27 -20.49 -18.95 7.58
C PHE A 27 -19.76 -19.40 8.85
N HIS A 28 -18.70 -18.68 9.20
CA HIS A 28 -17.86 -18.98 10.36
C HIS A 28 -18.47 -18.39 11.63
N VAL A 29 -18.78 -19.23 12.61
CA VAL A 29 -19.40 -18.83 13.87
C VAL A 29 -18.40 -18.92 15.02
N TYR A 30 -18.39 -17.93 15.90
CA TYR A 30 -17.54 -17.88 17.09
C TYR A 30 -18.38 -17.67 18.34
N LEU A 31 -18.07 -18.47 19.37
CA LEU A 31 -18.70 -18.36 20.68
C LEU A 31 -17.85 -17.44 21.54
N SER A 32 -18.47 -16.51 22.26
CA SER A 32 -17.78 -15.60 23.19
C SER A 32 -18.46 -15.62 24.55
N PHE A 33 -17.65 -15.78 25.60
CA PHE A 33 -18.12 -15.73 26.98
C PHE A 33 -17.07 -15.16 27.93
N GLY A 34 -17.51 -14.69 29.08
CA GLY A 34 -16.59 -14.13 30.06
C GLY A 34 -17.26 -13.15 31.02
N GLN A 35 -16.43 -12.26 31.58
CA GLN A 35 -16.81 -11.33 32.64
C GLN A 35 -16.97 -9.89 32.09
N SER A 36 -16.65 -8.89 32.90
CA SER A 36 -16.84 -7.45 32.65
C SER A 36 -16.28 -6.97 31.31
N ASN A 37 -15.04 -7.34 30.97
CA ASN A 37 -14.42 -6.95 29.71
C ASN A 37 -15.06 -7.62 28.48
N MET A 38 -15.57 -8.86 28.60
CA MET A 38 -16.32 -9.50 27.50
C MET A 38 -17.73 -8.93 27.37
N GLU A 39 -18.35 -8.56 28.49
CA GLU A 39 -19.68 -7.95 28.55
C GLU A 39 -19.68 -6.56 27.88
N GLY A 40 -18.58 -5.83 28.01
CA GLY A 40 -18.33 -4.55 27.36
C GLY A 40 -18.61 -3.38 28.29
N TYR A 41 -17.54 -2.80 28.84
CA TYR A 41 -17.62 -1.68 29.78
C TYR A 41 -17.50 -0.31 29.09
N ALA A 42 -16.64 -0.19 28.08
CA ALA A 42 -16.33 1.11 27.49
C ALA A 42 -17.51 1.68 26.73
N LYS A 43 -17.64 3.01 26.80
CA LYS A 43 -18.60 3.74 25.99
C LYS A 43 -18.32 3.52 24.50
N ILE A 44 -19.38 3.26 23.74
CA ILE A 44 -19.34 3.16 22.29
C ILE A 44 -19.07 4.56 21.71
N GLU A 45 -18.08 4.68 20.83
CA GLU A 45 -17.74 5.94 20.15
C GLU A 45 -18.28 5.95 18.70
N PRO A 46 -18.41 7.11 18.03
CA PRO A 46 -18.99 7.19 16.68
C PRO A 46 -18.34 6.26 15.65
N GLN A 47 -17.03 6.05 15.72
CA GLN A 47 -16.33 5.15 14.81
C GLN A 47 -16.73 3.66 14.96
N ASP A 48 -17.25 3.28 16.12
CA ASP A 48 -17.64 1.90 16.40
C ASP A 48 -19.01 1.56 15.81
N ILE A 49 -19.81 2.54 15.40
CA ILE A 49 -21.12 2.33 14.77
C ILE A 49 -21.12 2.57 13.26
N THR A 50 -20.09 3.21 12.73
CA THR A 50 -19.96 3.49 11.29
C THR A 50 -19.42 2.29 10.51
N ALA A 51 -19.96 2.09 9.29
CA ALA A 51 -19.42 1.19 8.27
C ALA A 51 -19.20 -0.27 8.72
N VAL A 52 -20.13 -0.83 9.51
CA VAL A 52 -20.11 -2.27 9.86
C VAL A 52 -20.56 -3.09 8.66
N ASP A 53 -19.65 -3.88 8.09
CA ASP A 53 -19.89 -4.79 6.97
C ASP A 53 -21.00 -5.81 7.33
N ASP A 54 -21.94 -6.02 6.41
CA ASP A 54 -23.13 -6.87 6.60
C ASP A 54 -22.81 -8.37 6.70
N ARG A 55 -21.59 -8.77 6.31
CA ARG A 55 -21.04 -10.11 6.53
C ARG A 55 -20.67 -10.35 7.98
N PHE A 56 -20.50 -9.31 8.79
CA PHE A 56 -20.29 -9.43 10.23
C PHE A 56 -21.64 -9.43 10.96
N GLN A 57 -22.02 -10.59 11.50
CA GLN A 57 -23.33 -10.82 12.11
C GLN A 57 -23.23 -11.20 13.59
N VAL A 58 -24.22 -10.79 14.37
CA VAL A 58 -24.42 -11.18 15.77
C VAL A 58 -25.73 -11.94 15.91
N LEU A 59 -25.71 -13.06 16.63
CA LEU A 59 -26.92 -13.78 17.03
C LEU A 59 -27.37 -13.24 18.38
N ALA A 60 -28.52 -12.58 18.43
CA ALA A 60 -29.00 -11.95 19.65
C ALA A 60 -29.25 -13.00 20.75
N THR A 61 -28.58 -12.84 21.89
CA THR A 61 -28.64 -13.80 23.01
C THR A 61 -29.71 -13.44 24.04
N VAL A 62 -30.29 -12.25 23.96
CA VAL A 62 -31.43 -11.75 24.76
C VAL A 62 -32.35 -10.91 23.86
N ASP A 63 -33.57 -10.63 24.32
CA ASP A 63 -34.45 -9.68 23.63
C ASP A 63 -34.00 -8.24 23.93
N CYS A 64 -33.76 -7.47 22.86
CA CYS A 64 -33.36 -6.07 22.90
C CYS A 64 -34.24 -5.21 21.99
N PRO A 65 -35.48 -4.89 22.41
CA PRO A 65 -36.41 -4.10 21.61
C PRO A 65 -35.86 -2.70 21.30
N GLU A 66 -35.07 -2.11 22.20
CA GLU A 66 -34.42 -0.80 22.02
C GLU A 66 -33.45 -0.77 20.82
N ASN A 67 -32.86 -1.91 20.46
CA ASN A 67 -31.98 -2.06 19.30
C ASN A 67 -32.67 -2.81 18.14
N GLY A 68 -33.98 -3.06 18.23
CA GLY A 68 -34.73 -3.82 17.22
C GLY A 68 -34.33 -5.29 17.11
N ARG A 69 -33.78 -5.89 18.17
CA ARG A 69 -33.29 -7.28 18.17
C ARG A 69 -34.16 -8.20 19.02
N SER A 70 -34.49 -9.37 18.48
CA SER A 70 -35.16 -10.45 19.21
C SER A 70 -34.21 -11.64 19.38
N LYS A 71 -34.27 -12.29 20.54
CA LYS A 71 -33.42 -13.45 20.88
C LYS A 71 -33.52 -14.53 19.79
N GLY A 72 -32.38 -15.09 19.39
CA GLY A 72 -32.29 -16.18 18.42
C GLY A 72 -32.28 -15.74 16.94
N ASN A 73 -32.30 -14.44 16.66
CA ASN A 73 -32.20 -13.88 15.31
C ASN A 73 -30.83 -13.25 15.02
N TRP A 74 -30.43 -13.29 13.75
CA TRP A 74 -29.17 -12.72 13.24
C TRP A 74 -29.35 -11.28 12.79
N TYR A 75 -28.40 -10.42 13.15
CA TYR A 75 -28.37 -9.00 12.79
C TYR A 75 -26.95 -8.60 12.39
N THR A 76 -26.77 -7.51 11.65
CA THR A 76 -25.45 -6.88 11.50
C THR A 76 -24.89 -6.55 12.88
N ALA A 77 -23.63 -6.91 13.13
CA ALA A 77 -22.97 -6.80 14.42
C ALA A 77 -22.52 -5.36 14.74
N VAL A 78 -23.49 -4.46 14.84
CA VAL A 78 -23.31 -3.10 15.36
C VAL A 78 -23.36 -3.15 16.89
N PRO A 79 -22.40 -2.58 17.64
CA PRO A 79 -22.45 -2.58 19.09
C PRO A 79 -23.71 -1.89 19.65
N PRO A 80 -24.21 -2.31 20.82
CA PRO A 80 -23.63 -3.32 21.70
C PRO A 80 -23.91 -4.76 21.26
N LEU A 81 -22.95 -5.68 21.50
CA LEU A 81 -23.05 -7.08 21.08
C LEU A 81 -23.48 -8.06 22.18
N CYS A 82 -23.31 -7.72 23.46
CA CYS A 82 -23.63 -8.62 24.57
C CYS A 82 -25.10 -8.52 25.00
N ARG A 83 -25.52 -7.35 25.48
CA ARG A 83 -26.89 -7.04 25.93
C ARG A 83 -27.24 -5.58 25.60
N CYS A 84 -28.51 -5.20 25.71
CA CYS A 84 -29.04 -3.94 25.17
C CYS A 84 -28.34 -2.70 25.75
N ASN A 85 -27.98 -2.77 27.03
CA ASN A 85 -27.42 -1.65 27.79
C ASN A 85 -25.94 -1.86 28.15
N THR A 86 -25.20 -2.58 27.29
CA THR A 86 -23.75 -2.80 27.46
C THR A 86 -22.94 -1.90 26.53
N GLY A 87 -21.62 -1.85 26.74
CA GLY A 87 -20.68 -1.06 25.96
C GLY A 87 -20.00 -1.83 24.82
N LEU A 88 -18.84 -1.32 24.41
CA LEU A 88 -17.96 -1.94 23.42
C LEU A 88 -17.26 -3.17 24.03
N THR A 89 -17.18 -4.26 23.27
CA THR A 89 -16.52 -5.52 23.68
C THR A 89 -15.36 -5.84 22.72
N PRO A 90 -14.32 -6.63 23.12
CA PRO A 90 -13.30 -7.09 22.18
C PRO A 90 -13.88 -7.81 20.95
N VAL A 91 -15.08 -8.40 21.09
CA VAL A 91 -15.76 -9.13 20.01
C VAL A 91 -16.09 -8.23 18.80
N ASP A 92 -16.31 -6.92 19.03
CA ASP A 92 -16.61 -5.95 17.99
C ASP A 92 -15.49 -5.85 16.95
N TYR A 93 -14.24 -5.75 17.42
CA TYR A 93 -13.08 -5.60 16.55
C TYR A 93 -12.43 -6.93 16.17
N PHE A 94 -12.70 -7.99 16.94
CA PHE A 94 -12.44 -9.37 16.51
C PHE A 94 -13.13 -9.67 15.17
N GLY A 95 -14.46 -9.48 15.10
CA GLY A 95 -15.21 -9.82 13.89
C GLY A 95 -14.91 -8.92 12.70
N ARG A 96 -14.70 -7.62 12.94
CA ARG A 96 -14.24 -6.68 11.90
C ARG A 96 -12.87 -7.07 11.35
N THR A 97 -11.94 -7.46 12.22
CA THR A 97 -10.63 -7.96 11.81
C THR A 97 -10.77 -9.20 10.95
N LEU A 98 -11.64 -10.16 11.30
CA LEU A 98 -11.89 -11.32 10.45
C LEU A 98 -12.45 -10.92 9.08
N ILE A 99 -13.49 -10.10 9.04
CA ILE A 99 -14.18 -9.72 7.81
C ILE A 99 -13.32 -8.89 6.86
N ALA A 100 -12.41 -8.07 7.39
CA ALA A 100 -11.44 -7.32 6.59
C ALA A 100 -10.41 -8.23 5.90
N ASN A 101 -10.19 -9.45 6.40
CA ASN A 101 -9.08 -10.31 5.99
C ASN A 101 -9.53 -11.66 5.39
N LEU A 102 -10.79 -12.06 5.58
CA LEU A 102 -11.36 -13.27 5.00
C LEU A 102 -11.90 -13.00 3.58
N PRO A 103 -11.86 -14.01 2.69
CA PRO A 103 -12.50 -13.94 1.37
C PRO A 103 -13.91 -13.36 1.41
N LYS A 104 -14.27 -12.57 0.38
CA LYS A 104 -15.56 -11.85 0.32
C LYS A 104 -16.79 -12.76 0.43
N ASN A 105 -16.67 -14.03 0.08
CA ASN A 105 -17.75 -15.02 0.20
C ASN A 105 -17.93 -15.58 1.62
N ILE A 106 -17.03 -15.27 2.56
CA ILE A 106 -17.12 -15.73 3.95
C ILE A 106 -17.84 -14.70 4.82
N LYS A 107 -18.79 -15.18 5.61
CA LYS A 107 -19.49 -14.45 6.68
C LYS A 107 -18.95 -14.84 8.04
N VAL A 108 -19.01 -13.92 8.99
CA VAL A 108 -18.56 -14.11 10.37
C VAL A 108 -19.73 -13.85 11.30
N GLY A 109 -20.08 -14.85 12.10
CA GLY A 109 -21.13 -14.79 13.11
C GLY A 109 -20.54 -14.84 14.51
N VAL A 110 -21.03 -14.03 15.43
CA VAL A 110 -20.63 -14.07 16.85
C VAL A 110 -21.84 -14.28 17.77
N ILE A 111 -21.60 -14.99 18.87
CA ILE A 111 -22.56 -15.21 19.95
C ILE A 111 -21.90 -14.76 21.25
N ASN A 112 -22.34 -13.65 21.84
CA ASN A 112 -21.73 -13.11 23.05
C ASN A 112 -22.63 -13.28 24.27
N VAL A 113 -22.15 -14.04 25.27
CA VAL A 113 -22.83 -14.27 26.55
C VAL A 113 -21.82 -14.04 27.67
N ALA A 114 -21.90 -12.87 28.31
CA ALA A 114 -21.00 -12.48 29.38
C ALA A 114 -21.76 -11.79 30.52
N VAL A 115 -21.20 -11.87 31.72
CA VAL A 115 -21.78 -11.28 32.95
C VAL A 115 -20.67 -10.59 33.73
N GLY A 116 -20.75 -9.27 33.86
CA GLY A 116 -19.78 -8.48 34.63
C GLY A 116 -19.65 -8.97 36.07
N GLY A 117 -18.40 -9.03 36.57
CA GLY A 117 -18.07 -9.43 37.94
C GLY A 117 -18.42 -10.87 38.35
N CYS A 118 -18.85 -11.75 37.44
CA CYS A 118 -19.06 -13.16 37.77
C CYS A 118 -17.75 -13.93 37.88
N LYS A 119 -17.74 -15.08 38.55
CA LYS A 119 -16.63 -16.04 38.44
C LYS A 119 -16.89 -17.05 37.32
N ILE A 120 -15.84 -17.73 36.85
CA ILE A 120 -15.94 -18.75 35.78
C ILE A 120 -16.93 -19.88 36.13
N GLU A 121 -17.13 -20.19 37.41
CA GLU A 121 -18.06 -21.18 37.92
C GLU A 121 -19.53 -20.93 37.52
N LEU A 122 -19.89 -19.68 37.23
CA LEU A 122 -21.22 -19.37 36.69
C LEU A 122 -21.48 -20.09 35.35
N PHE A 123 -20.42 -20.38 34.58
CA PHE A 123 -20.49 -21.12 33.32
C PHE A 123 -20.23 -22.63 33.47
N ASP A 124 -20.00 -23.13 34.69
CA ASP A 124 -19.90 -24.57 34.95
C ASP A 124 -21.29 -25.13 35.24
N VAL A 125 -21.78 -26.01 34.36
CA VAL A 125 -23.11 -26.63 34.43
C VAL A 125 -23.45 -27.25 35.78
N ASN A 126 -22.44 -27.73 36.53
CA ASN A 126 -22.64 -28.34 37.84
C ASN A 126 -22.64 -27.33 38.99
N LYS A 127 -22.23 -26.09 38.73
CA LYS A 127 -22.07 -25.02 39.73
C LYS A 127 -22.98 -23.82 39.49
N THR A 128 -23.53 -23.64 38.29
CA THR A 128 -24.38 -22.49 37.93
C THR A 128 -25.51 -22.27 38.93
N SER A 129 -26.29 -23.30 39.28
CA SER A 129 -27.43 -23.14 40.23
C SER A 129 -26.99 -22.72 41.63
N GLU A 130 -25.87 -23.26 42.12
CA GLU A 130 -25.26 -22.90 43.42
C GLU A 130 -24.75 -21.45 43.38
N TYR A 131 -24.11 -21.07 42.28
CA TYR A 131 -23.59 -19.72 42.08
C TYR A 131 -24.72 -18.69 42.01
N VAL A 132 -25.79 -18.97 41.26
CA VAL A 132 -26.97 -18.09 41.14
C VAL A 132 -27.63 -17.86 42.50
N ALA A 133 -27.76 -18.91 43.32
CA ALA A 133 -28.37 -18.81 44.65
C ALA A 133 -27.60 -17.86 45.58
N THR A 134 -26.28 -17.74 45.37
CA THR A 134 -25.37 -16.91 46.18
C THR A 134 -24.94 -15.62 45.47
N ALA A 135 -25.47 -15.35 44.28
CA ALA A 135 -25.11 -14.18 43.49
C ALA A 135 -25.58 -12.88 44.17
N PRO A 136 -24.78 -11.81 44.10
CA PRO A 136 -25.16 -10.52 44.69
C PRO A 136 -26.38 -9.93 43.96
N ASP A 137 -27.18 -9.13 44.66
CA ASP A 137 -28.47 -8.64 44.14
C ASP A 137 -28.34 -7.86 42.84
N TRP A 138 -27.25 -7.10 42.65
CA TRP A 138 -26.98 -6.35 41.41
C TRP A 138 -26.80 -7.27 40.19
N MET A 139 -26.39 -8.54 40.38
CA MET A 139 -26.17 -9.51 39.30
C MET A 139 -27.46 -10.27 38.95
N LYS A 140 -28.39 -10.44 39.89
CA LYS A 140 -29.63 -11.22 39.68
C LYS A 140 -30.46 -10.73 38.49
N GLY A 141 -30.52 -9.42 38.27
CA GLY A 141 -31.21 -8.84 37.11
C GLY A 141 -30.55 -9.20 35.78
N ILE A 142 -29.22 -9.33 35.75
CA ILE A 142 -28.46 -9.76 34.57
C ILE A 142 -28.70 -11.25 34.29
N LEU A 143 -28.59 -12.08 35.33
CA LEU A 143 -28.78 -13.53 35.25
C LEU A 143 -30.16 -13.91 34.72
N LYS A 144 -31.21 -13.22 35.17
CA LYS A 144 -32.59 -13.44 34.69
C LYS A 144 -32.74 -13.29 33.18
N GLN A 145 -31.97 -12.40 32.53
CA GLN A 145 -32.03 -12.25 31.07
C GLN A 145 -31.53 -13.50 30.33
N TYR A 146 -30.65 -14.26 30.98
CA TYR A 146 -30.15 -15.56 30.53
C TYR A 146 -30.89 -16.74 31.18
N ASN A 147 -32.08 -16.52 31.75
CA ASN A 147 -32.85 -17.51 32.51
C ASN A 147 -32.03 -18.17 33.62
N ASP A 148 -31.22 -17.37 34.31
CA ASP A 148 -30.31 -17.79 35.37
C ASP A 148 -29.29 -18.85 34.95
N ASN A 149 -29.08 -19.06 33.64
CA ASN A 149 -28.11 -20.03 33.14
C ASN A 149 -27.40 -19.54 31.86
N PRO A 150 -26.35 -18.70 32.01
CA PRO A 150 -25.57 -18.19 30.89
C PRO A 150 -24.91 -19.28 30.03
N TYR A 151 -24.43 -20.37 30.65
CA TYR A 151 -23.88 -21.51 29.90
C TYR A 151 -24.93 -22.13 28.98
N GLN A 152 -26.11 -22.43 29.52
CA GLN A 152 -27.20 -23.00 28.75
C GLN A 152 -27.68 -22.07 27.65
N ARG A 153 -27.70 -20.74 27.90
CA ARG A 153 -28.02 -19.75 26.85
C ARG A 153 -26.98 -19.79 25.72
N LEU A 154 -25.69 -19.87 26.04
CA LEU A 154 -24.64 -19.98 25.03
C LEU A 154 -24.82 -21.25 24.17
N VAL A 155 -25.13 -22.39 24.80
CA VAL A 155 -25.40 -23.66 24.11
C VAL A 155 -26.67 -23.58 23.25
N GLU A 156 -27.75 -22.97 23.75
CA GLU A 156 -29.01 -22.75 23.02
C GLU A 156 -28.75 -21.98 21.72
N MET A 157 -28.03 -20.86 21.81
CA MET A 157 -27.71 -20.01 20.66
C MET A 157 -26.72 -20.69 19.71
N ALA A 158 -25.72 -21.40 20.23
CA ALA A 158 -24.77 -22.15 19.41
C ALA A 158 -25.46 -23.25 18.59
N LYS A 159 -26.45 -23.96 19.16
CA LYS A 159 -27.26 -24.95 18.42
C LYS A 159 -28.12 -24.31 17.33
N ILE A 160 -28.60 -23.08 17.53
CA ILE A 160 -29.28 -22.31 16.47
C ILE A 160 -28.28 -21.96 15.37
N ALA A 161 -27.09 -21.50 15.72
CA ALA A 161 -26.06 -21.13 14.77
C ALA A 161 -25.53 -22.31 13.94
N GLN A 162 -25.39 -23.51 14.53
CA GLN A 162 -25.01 -24.75 13.85
C GLN A 162 -26.00 -25.19 12.76
N LYS A 163 -27.21 -24.62 12.70
CA LYS A 163 -28.16 -24.85 11.60
C LYS A 163 -27.82 -24.03 10.35
N LYS A 164 -26.99 -22.98 10.49
CA LYS A 164 -26.63 -22.07 9.40
C LYS A 164 -25.14 -22.07 9.07
N GLY A 165 -24.27 -22.15 10.07
CA GLY A 165 -22.82 -22.04 9.90
C GLY A 165 -22.02 -23.06 10.71
N VAL A 166 -20.70 -22.92 10.65
CA VAL A 166 -19.73 -23.82 11.30
C VAL A 166 -19.07 -23.08 12.46
N ILE A 167 -19.07 -23.67 13.65
CA ILE A 167 -18.36 -23.12 14.80
C ILE A 167 -16.85 -23.31 14.59
N LYS A 168 -16.11 -22.20 14.52
CA LYS A 168 -14.68 -22.17 14.20
C LYS A 168 -13.77 -21.82 15.38
N GLY A 169 -14.31 -21.37 16.50
CA GLY A 169 -13.52 -21.03 17.68
C GLY A 169 -14.34 -20.49 18.85
N ILE A 170 -13.68 -20.38 20.00
CA ILE A 170 -14.25 -19.85 21.24
C ILE A 170 -13.36 -18.73 21.76
N LEU A 171 -13.96 -17.62 22.16
CA LEU A 171 -13.33 -16.49 22.80
C LEU A 171 -13.74 -16.46 24.27
N LEU A 172 -12.75 -16.41 25.14
CA LEU A 172 -12.89 -16.18 26.57
C LEU A 172 -12.17 -14.90 26.93
N HIS A 173 -12.77 -14.06 27.75
CA HIS A 173 -12.03 -12.98 28.41
C HIS A 173 -12.18 -13.11 29.92
N GLN A 174 -11.04 -13.15 30.60
CA GLN A 174 -11.00 -13.22 32.05
C GLN A 174 -11.31 -11.85 32.68
N GLY A 175 -12.03 -11.84 33.80
CA GLY A 175 -12.25 -10.63 34.60
C GLY A 175 -11.66 -10.71 35.99
N GLU A 176 -12.08 -9.79 36.85
CA GLU A 176 -11.48 -9.50 38.14
C GLU A 176 -11.75 -10.60 39.17
N SER A 177 -12.91 -11.27 39.09
CA SER A 177 -13.46 -12.08 40.18
C SER A 177 -12.75 -13.41 40.44
N ASN A 178 -11.89 -13.87 39.53
CA ASN A 178 -11.00 -15.03 39.77
C ASN A 178 -9.52 -14.62 39.90
N THR A 179 -9.21 -13.34 40.12
CA THR A 179 -7.82 -12.89 40.29
C THR A 179 -7.12 -13.69 41.39
N GLY A 180 -5.99 -14.31 41.05
CA GLY A 180 -5.19 -15.13 41.96
C GLY A 180 -5.63 -16.60 42.10
N ASP A 181 -6.71 -17.02 41.46
CA ASP A 181 -7.20 -18.41 41.52
C ASP A 181 -6.35 -19.34 40.64
N THR A 182 -5.41 -20.07 41.24
CA THR A 182 -4.50 -20.98 40.52
C THR A 182 -5.19 -22.20 39.91
N LEU A 183 -6.45 -22.50 40.30
CA LEU A 183 -7.25 -23.57 39.71
C LEU A 183 -8.06 -23.11 38.49
N TRP A 184 -8.04 -21.82 38.19
CA TRP A 184 -8.80 -21.23 37.08
C TRP A 184 -8.61 -21.95 35.73
N PRO A 185 -7.40 -22.34 35.27
CA PRO A 185 -7.25 -23.09 34.02
C PRO A 185 -8.02 -24.41 33.99
N LYS A 186 -8.10 -25.10 35.14
CA LYS A 186 -8.86 -26.36 35.27
C LYS A 186 -10.36 -26.09 35.21
N LYS A 187 -10.84 -24.99 35.81
CA LYS A 187 -12.24 -24.58 35.75
C LYS A 187 -12.66 -24.19 34.33
N VAL A 188 -11.81 -23.45 33.61
CA VAL A 188 -12.02 -23.14 32.19
C VAL A 188 -12.09 -24.41 31.35
N LYS A 189 -11.23 -25.41 31.65
CA LYS A 189 -11.26 -26.70 30.97
C LYS A 189 -12.60 -27.42 31.15
N ILE A 190 -13.21 -27.38 32.33
CA ILE A 190 -14.55 -27.96 32.55
C ILE A 190 -15.58 -27.32 31.60
N VAL A 191 -15.60 -25.99 31.52
CA VAL A 191 -16.53 -25.27 30.62
C VAL A 191 -16.25 -25.61 29.16
N TYR A 192 -14.98 -25.62 28.75
CA TYR A 192 -14.57 -25.95 27.39
C TYR A 192 -14.96 -27.39 27.01
N ASP A 193 -14.67 -28.38 27.86
CA ASP A 193 -15.01 -29.79 27.61
C ASP A 193 -16.52 -30.00 27.50
N ASN A 194 -17.31 -29.32 28.35
CA ASN A 194 -18.76 -29.35 28.26
C ASN A 194 -19.26 -28.72 26.95
N LEU A 195 -18.70 -27.58 26.51
CA LEU A 195 -19.06 -26.99 25.20
C LEU A 195 -18.72 -27.92 24.04
N MET A 196 -17.56 -28.60 24.07
CA MET A 196 -17.19 -29.57 23.05
C MET A 196 -18.20 -30.72 23.00
N LYS A 197 -18.59 -31.24 24.17
CA LYS A 197 -19.56 -32.32 24.31
C LYS A 197 -20.97 -31.91 23.86
N ASP A 198 -21.51 -30.83 24.42
CA ASP A 198 -22.92 -30.45 24.25
C ASP A 198 -23.25 -29.91 22.85
N LEU A 199 -22.22 -29.45 22.13
CA LEU A 199 -22.30 -28.96 20.75
C LEU A 199 -21.70 -29.95 19.73
N ASN A 200 -21.22 -31.11 20.18
CA ASN A 200 -20.59 -32.13 19.35
C ASN A 200 -19.46 -31.55 18.46
N LEU A 201 -18.53 -30.83 19.08
CA LEU A 201 -17.40 -30.17 18.42
C LEU A 201 -16.11 -30.98 18.59
N ASP A 202 -15.24 -30.88 17.58
CA ASP A 202 -13.90 -31.48 17.61
C ASP A 202 -12.92 -30.52 18.31
N PRO A 203 -12.36 -30.89 19.48
CA PRO A 203 -11.46 -30.02 20.24
C PRO A 203 -10.17 -29.68 19.49
N ASN A 204 -9.78 -30.46 18.47
CA ASN A 204 -8.61 -30.14 17.63
C ASN A 204 -8.91 -29.09 16.56
N LYS A 205 -10.20 -28.85 16.25
CA LYS A 205 -10.64 -27.91 15.20
C LYS A 205 -11.23 -26.62 15.75
N VAL A 206 -11.58 -26.59 17.04
CA VAL A 206 -12.21 -25.43 17.69
C VAL A 206 -11.28 -24.89 18.79
N PRO A 207 -10.38 -23.95 18.46
CA PRO A 207 -9.45 -23.36 19.42
C PRO A 207 -10.17 -22.45 20.43
N LEU A 208 -9.60 -22.37 21.64
CA LEU A 208 -10.00 -21.42 22.68
C LEU A 208 -8.99 -20.28 22.78
N LEU A 209 -9.41 -19.04 22.53
CA LEU A 209 -8.59 -17.84 22.69
C LEU A 209 -8.99 -17.16 23.99
N SER A 210 -8.04 -16.97 24.91
CA SER A 210 -8.26 -16.34 26.21
C SER A 210 -7.50 -15.02 26.32
N GLY A 211 -8.22 -13.93 26.60
CA GLY A 211 -7.63 -12.60 26.78
C GLY A 211 -7.08 -12.39 28.18
N GLU A 212 -5.95 -11.69 28.26
CA GLU A 212 -5.39 -11.19 29.50
C GLU A 212 -6.26 -10.06 30.09
N THR A 213 -6.27 -9.95 31.43
CA THR A 213 -6.80 -8.75 32.12
C THR A 213 -5.91 -7.54 31.83
N VAL A 214 -6.35 -6.32 32.18
CA VAL A 214 -5.53 -5.11 32.02
C VAL A 214 -4.11 -5.36 32.55
N ASN A 215 -3.12 -5.13 31.70
CA ASN A 215 -1.75 -5.55 31.95
C ASN A 215 -1.06 -4.63 32.97
N GLU A 216 -0.02 -5.13 33.62
CA GLU A 216 0.77 -4.39 34.63
C GLU A 216 1.38 -3.11 34.02
N ASP A 217 1.71 -3.10 32.72
CA ASP A 217 2.20 -1.93 31.99
C ASP A 217 1.18 -0.78 31.84
N GLN A 218 -0.09 -1.04 32.13
CA GLN A 218 -1.18 -0.06 32.19
C GLN A 218 -1.70 0.10 33.62
N ASN A 219 -0.91 -0.28 34.63
CA ASN A 219 -1.28 -0.27 36.05
C ASN A 219 -2.48 -1.16 36.39
N GLY A 220 -2.71 -2.23 35.62
CA GLY A 220 -3.87 -3.11 35.79
C GLY A 220 -3.93 -3.75 37.17
N LYS A 221 -5.03 -3.51 37.90
CA LYS A 221 -5.23 -4.02 39.27
C LYS A 221 -5.24 -5.55 39.37
N CYS A 222 -5.65 -6.20 38.28
CA CYS A 222 -5.72 -7.66 38.17
C CYS A 222 -4.57 -8.25 37.35
N GLY A 223 -3.54 -7.46 36.99
CA GLY A 223 -2.45 -7.90 36.11
C GLY A 223 -1.71 -9.15 36.59
N SER A 224 -1.68 -9.41 37.90
CA SER A 224 -1.13 -10.64 38.49
C SER A 224 -1.82 -11.92 38.00
N MET A 225 -3.10 -11.84 37.60
CA MET A 225 -3.87 -12.94 37.01
C MET A 225 -3.31 -13.39 35.66
N ASN A 226 -2.63 -12.51 34.92
CA ASN A 226 -2.08 -12.84 33.60
C ASN A 226 -1.03 -13.95 33.67
N LYS A 227 -0.31 -14.08 34.80
CA LYS A 227 0.60 -15.21 35.07
C LYS A 227 -0.12 -16.55 35.16
N ILE A 228 -1.36 -16.56 35.66
CA ILE A 228 -2.21 -17.76 35.73
C ILE A 228 -2.82 -18.04 34.36
N ILE A 229 -3.35 -17.02 33.67
CA ILE A 229 -3.90 -17.15 32.31
C ILE A 229 -2.86 -17.73 31.35
N ALA A 230 -1.60 -17.31 31.45
CA ALA A 230 -0.47 -17.83 30.67
C ALA A 230 -0.25 -19.35 30.80
N THR A 231 -0.80 -19.98 31.85
CA THR A 231 -0.72 -21.45 32.04
C THR A 231 -1.86 -22.23 31.37
N LEU A 232 -2.89 -21.54 30.85
CA LEU A 232 -4.03 -22.18 30.19
C LEU A 232 -3.63 -23.14 29.05
N PRO A 233 -2.65 -22.81 28.16
CA PRO A 233 -2.20 -23.73 27.11
C PRO A 233 -1.60 -25.05 27.63
N LYS A 234 -1.16 -25.10 28.90
CA LYS A 234 -0.69 -26.35 29.53
C LYS A 234 -1.85 -27.26 29.94
N THR A 235 -3.07 -26.71 30.09
CA THR A 235 -4.27 -27.44 30.51
C THR A 235 -5.18 -27.77 29.32
N ILE A 236 -5.29 -26.86 28.35
CA ILE A 236 -6.05 -27.03 27.12
C ILE A 236 -5.07 -26.81 25.96
N LEU A 237 -4.64 -27.90 25.31
CA LEU A 237 -3.58 -27.82 24.28
C LEU A 237 -3.96 -26.94 23.08
N ASN A 238 -5.23 -26.97 22.65
CA ASN A 238 -5.74 -26.10 21.59
C ASN A 238 -6.26 -24.76 22.15
N SER A 239 -5.51 -24.15 23.09
CA SER A 239 -5.82 -22.83 23.62
C SER A 239 -4.66 -21.86 23.48
N TYR A 240 -4.98 -20.58 23.35
CA TYR A 240 -4.04 -19.51 23.08
C TYR A 240 -4.36 -18.30 23.95
N VAL A 241 -3.31 -17.65 24.46
CA VAL A 241 -3.44 -16.44 25.27
C VAL A 241 -3.26 -15.21 24.37
N ILE A 242 -4.17 -14.26 24.50
CA ILE A 242 -4.16 -12.98 23.77
C ILE A 242 -3.66 -11.90 24.73
N SER A 243 -2.48 -11.36 24.44
CA SER A 243 -1.88 -10.39 25.35
C SER A 243 -2.60 -9.04 25.32
N SER A 244 -2.73 -8.44 26.51
CA SER A 244 -3.29 -7.10 26.72
C SER A 244 -2.23 -6.02 26.93
N SER A 245 -0.93 -6.36 26.83
CA SER A 245 0.16 -5.37 26.98
C SER A 245 -0.02 -4.21 25.99
N GLY A 246 0.06 -2.97 26.50
CA GLY A 246 -0.17 -1.73 25.75
C GLY A 246 -1.62 -1.42 25.39
N CYS A 247 -2.59 -2.28 25.72
CA CYS A 247 -4.01 -1.97 25.52
C CYS A 247 -4.49 -0.98 26.58
N LYS A 248 -4.90 0.23 26.17
CA LYS A 248 -5.22 1.32 27.09
C LYS A 248 -6.35 0.96 28.07
N ALA A 249 -6.10 1.24 29.34
CA ALA A 249 -7.07 1.05 30.43
C ALA A 249 -8.01 2.25 30.60
N GLU A 250 -9.17 2.02 31.20
CA GLU A 250 -9.96 3.06 31.88
C GLU A 250 -9.29 3.47 33.21
N PRO A 251 -9.61 4.65 33.79
CA PRO A 251 -9.09 5.10 35.08
C PRO A 251 -9.38 4.17 36.26
N ASP A 252 -10.29 3.20 36.12
CA ASP A 252 -10.51 2.19 37.16
C ASP A 252 -9.43 1.10 37.18
N PHE A 253 -8.62 0.99 36.12
CA PHE A 253 -7.57 0.00 35.90
C PHE A 253 -8.03 -1.47 35.97
N LEU A 254 -9.33 -1.71 35.78
CA LEU A 254 -9.97 -3.03 35.70
C LEU A 254 -10.46 -3.28 34.26
N HIS A 255 -10.96 -2.24 33.61
CA HIS A 255 -11.49 -2.30 32.25
C HIS A 255 -10.57 -1.63 31.25
N PHE A 256 -10.66 -2.07 30.00
CA PHE A 256 -10.09 -1.35 28.88
C PHE A 256 -10.98 -0.16 28.50
N ASN A 257 -10.39 0.92 28.00
CA ASN A 257 -11.18 1.97 27.35
C ASN A 257 -11.53 1.56 25.91
N ALA A 258 -12.28 2.39 25.18
CA ALA A 258 -12.69 2.07 23.82
C ALA A 258 -11.51 1.72 22.91
N ALA A 259 -10.40 2.46 22.97
CA ALA A 259 -9.19 2.15 22.19
C ALA A 259 -8.56 0.80 22.61
N GLY A 260 -8.47 0.52 23.91
CA GLY A 260 -7.97 -0.76 24.41
C GLY A 260 -8.80 -1.96 23.95
N TYR A 261 -10.14 -1.83 23.92
CA TYR A 261 -11.02 -2.88 23.39
C TYR A 261 -10.82 -3.13 21.90
N ARG A 262 -10.59 -2.07 21.11
CA ARG A 262 -10.26 -2.20 19.68
C ARG A 262 -8.97 -2.96 19.49
N ASP A 263 -7.92 -2.55 20.20
CA ASP A 263 -6.60 -3.17 20.10
C ASP A 263 -6.65 -4.65 20.50
N LEU A 264 -7.30 -4.95 21.62
CA LEU A 264 -7.43 -6.31 22.10
C LEU A 264 -8.26 -7.17 21.14
N GLY A 265 -9.39 -6.64 20.67
CA GLY A 265 -10.25 -7.29 19.68
C GLY A 265 -9.52 -7.60 18.38
N ASN A 266 -8.71 -6.67 17.88
CA ASN A 266 -7.85 -6.90 16.72
C ASN A 266 -6.90 -8.09 16.96
N ARG A 267 -6.23 -8.15 18.13
CA ARG A 267 -5.31 -9.26 18.47
C ARG A 267 -6.02 -10.61 18.54
N TYR A 268 -7.25 -10.68 19.07
CA TYR A 268 -8.06 -11.89 18.98
C TYR A 268 -8.28 -12.30 17.52
N GLY A 269 -8.62 -11.34 16.65
CA GLY A 269 -8.91 -11.57 15.24
C GLY A 269 -7.68 -12.05 14.47
N GLU A 270 -6.55 -11.41 14.70
CA GLU A 270 -5.25 -11.76 14.12
C GLU A 270 -4.83 -13.18 14.49
N LYS A 271 -4.92 -13.52 15.78
CA LYS A 271 -4.59 -14.88 16.23
C LYS A 271 -5.52 -15.91 15.60
N MET A 272 -6.82 -15.63 15.48
CA MET A 272 -7.76 -16.54 14.84
C MET A 272 -7.47 -16.72 13.34
N LEU A 273 -7.17 -15.64 12.61
CA LEU A 273 -6.80 -15.71 11.18
C LEU A 273 -5.57 -16.58 10.98
N SER A 274 -4.55 -16.42 11.83
CA SER A 274 -3.36 -17.28 11.85
C SER A 274 -3.72 -18.76 12.01
N LEU A 275 -4.61 -19.11 12.95
CA LEU A 275 -5.04 -20.49 13.19
C LEU A 275 -5.87 -21.06 12.04
N LEU A 276 -6.61 -20.21 11.33
CA LEU A 276 -7.38 -20.60 10.15
C LEU A 276 -6.53 -20.68 8.86
N GLY A 277 -5.23 -20.37 8.94
CA GLY A 277 -4.32 -20.39 7.80
C GLY A 277 -4.44 -19.19 6.86
N TYR A 278 -5.11 -18.11 7.30
CA TYR A 278 -5.21 -16.86 6.52
C TYR A 278 -4.09 -15.89 6.88
N LYS A 279 -3.53 -15.27 5.84
CA LYS A 279 -2.61 -14.13 5.98
C LYS A 279 -3.45 -12.85 6.07
N LEU A 280 -3.09 -11.94 6.97
CA LEU A 280 -3.78 -10.67 7.15
C LEU A 280 -3.67 -9.80 5.89
N TYR A 281 -4.78 -9.61 5.20
CA TYR A 281 -4.99 -8.66 4.08
C TYR A 281 -4.72 -7.19 4.46
N ASN A 282 -4.68 -6.85 5.76
CA ASN A 282 -4.29 -5.53 6.27
C ASN A 282 -3.03 -5.54 7.15
N GLY A 283 -2.12 -6.52 6.96
CA GLY A 283 -0.69 -6.33 7.24
C GLY A 283 -0.30 -5.57 8.52
N LYS A 284 -0.84 -5.96 9.68
CA LYS A 284 -0.22 -5.68 10.97
C LYS A 284 0.22 -6.96 11.70
N GLU A 285 1.00 -7.82 11.02
CA GLU A 285 2.35 -7.89 11.58
C GLU A 285 2.86 -6.47 11.44
N PHE A 286 3.31 -5.81 12.50
CA PHE A 286 4.29 -4.77 12.24
C PHE A 286 5.30 -5.45 11.33
N PHE A 287 5.27 -5.16 10.01
CA PHE A 287 6.47 -5.20 9.22
C PHE A 287 7.36 -4.37 10.10
N ARG A 288 8.25 -5.05 10.83
CA ARG A 288 9.29 -4.36 11.56
C ARG A 288 10.10 -3.79 10.44
N VAL A 289 9.68 -2.61 9.97
CA VAL A 289 10.31 -1.87 8.89
C VAL A 289 11.67 -1.43 9.37
N SER A 290 12.06 -1.68 10.63
CA SER A 290 13.42 -1.69 11.14
C SER A 290 13.58 -2.80 12.18
N ALA A 291 14.81 -3.24 12.39
CA ALA A 291 15.17 -4.12 13.50
C ALA A 291 14.74 -3.52 14.86
N PRO A 292 14.29 -4.33 15.83
CA PRO A 292 13.92 -3.85 17.16
C PRO A 292 15.15 -3.36 17.91
N ILE A 293 14.96 -2.47 18.89
CA ILE A 293 16.03 -2.13 19.83
C ILE A 293 16.54 -3.41 20.51
N GLY A 294 17.87 -3.59 20.54
CA GLY A 294 18.52 -4.74 21.15
C GLY A 294 18.67 -5.97 20.26
N PHE A 295 18.28 -5.92 18.98
CA PHE A 295 18.39 -7.06 18.04
C PHE A 295 19.82 -7.60 17.86
N ASP A 296 20.81 -6.74 18.06
CA ASP A 296 22.23 -7.00 17.91
C ASP A 296 22.96 -7.19 19.26
N GLN A 297 22.19 -7.28 20.36
CA GLN A 297 22.71 -7.53 21.71
C GLN A 297 22.63 -9.01 22.04
N VAL A 298 23.57 -9.48 22.89
CA VAL A 298 23.62 -10.87 23.33
C VAL A 298 22.34 -11.22 24.10
N ASN A 299 21.61 -12.22 23.61
CA ASN A 299 20.53 -12.87 24.36
C ASN A 299 21.06 -14.14 25.01
N SER A 300 21.22 -14.15 26.33
CA SER A 300 21.76 -15.30 27.07
C SER A 300 20.90 -16.57 26.95
N ASN A 301 19.65 -16.44 26.52
CA ASN A 301 18.72 -17.55 26.32
C ASN A 301 18.64 -18.01 24.86
N ALA A 302 19.28 -17.31 23.92
CA ALA A 302 19.30 -17.70 22.52
C ALA A 302 20.26 -18.89 22.32
N PRO A 303 19.89 -19.88 21.49
CA PRO A 303 20.83 -20.92 21.10
C PRO A 303 21.93 -20.28 20.24
N THR A 304 23.19 -20.61 20.52
CA THR A 304 24.34 -19.96 19.88
C THR A 304 24.94 -20.82 18.77
N GLY A 305 25.22 -20.20 17.63
CA GLY A 305 26.02 -20.78 16.56
C GLY A 305 27.52 -20.81 16.91
N LYS A 306 28.33 -21.20 15.92
CA LYS A 306 29.79 -21.24 16.07
C LYS A 306 30.46 -20.56 14.90
N VAL A 307 31.42 -19.68 15.19
CA VAL A 307 32.32 -19.09 14.20
C VAL A 307 33.67 -19.81 14.24
N GLU A 308 34.19 -20.18 13.08
CA GLU A 308 35.55 -20.69 12.92
C GLU A 308 36.27 -20.01 11.76
N THR A 309 37.55 -19.69 11.95
CA THR A 309 38.43 -19.24 10.86
C THR A 309 39.06 -20.45 10.22
N ILE A 310 38.96 -20.56 8.90
CA ILE A 310 39.58 -21.63 8.11
C ILE A 310 40.37 -21.04 6.95
N SER A 311 41.19 -21.89 6.33
CA SER A 311 42.00 -21.50 5.18
C SER A 311 41.72 -22.39 3.96
N TYR A 312 41.85 -21.80 2.77
CA TYR A 312 41.71 -22.49 1.49
C TYR A 312 42.81 -22.04 0.52
N GLU A 313 43.20 -22.94 -0.37
CA GLU A 313 44.12 -22.60 -1.47
C GLU A 313 43.36 -21.86 -2.56
N SER A 314 43.78 -20.62 -2.85
CA SER A 314 43.29 -19.87 -3.99
C SER A 314 44.20 -20.10 -5.19
N LYS A 315 43.67 -20.77 -6.22
CA LYS A 315 44.38 -20.90 -7.50
C LYS A 315 44.34 -19.58 -8.26
N THR A 316 43.31 -18.77 -8.03
CA THR A 316 43.14 -17.46 -8.64
C THR A 316 44.30 -16.52 -8.34
N VAL A 317 44.81 -16.54 -7.10
CA VAL A 317 45.93 -15.66 -6.70
C VAL A 317 47.20 -16.39 -6.29
N GLY A 318 47.17 -17.73 -6.29
CA GLY A 318 48.34 -18.56 -6.03
C GLY A 318 48.84 -18.45 -4.59
N THR A 319 47.94 -18.28 -3.62
CA THR A 319 48.26 -18.23 -2.18
C THR A 319 47.14 -18.85 -1.35
N VAL A 320 47.43 -19.12 -0.08
CA VAL A 320 46.43 -19.57 0.90
C VAL A 320 45.70 -18.36 1.47
N ARG A 321 44.37 -18.39 1.44
CA ARG A 321 43.51 -17.29 1.91
C ARG A 321 42.69 -17.73 3.11
N LYS A 322 42.27 -16.76 3.95
CA LYS A 322 41.46 -16.98 5.14
C LYS A 322 39.99 -16.66 4.89
N VAL A 323 39.12 -17.36 5.60
CA VAL A 323 37.67 -17.12 5.59
C VAL A 323 37.09 -17.48 6.95
N ASN A 324 36.18 -16.65 7.44
CA ASN A 324 35.40 -16.95 8.64
C ASN A 324 34.11 -17.67 8.24
N VAL A 325 33.77 -18.77 8.93
CA VAL A 325 32.56 -19.55 8.68
C VAL A 325 31.75 -19.62 9.96
N TYR A 326 30.51 -19.16 9.88
CA TYR A 326 29.50 -19.33 10.92
C TYR A 326 28.60 -20.52 10.60
N THR A 327 28.47 -21.45 11.53
CA THR A 327 27.50 -22.55 11.50
C THR A 327 26.36 -22.29 12.47
N PRO A 328 25.10 -22.55 12.08
CA PRO A 328 23.94 -22.18 12.88
C PRO A 328 23.82 -23.05 14.15
N PRO A 329 23.03 -22.63 15.15
CA PRO A 329 22.78 -23.45 16.33
C PRO A 329 22.23 -24.84 15.95
N GLY A 330 22.74 -25.89 16.60
CA GLY A 330 22.37 -27.27 16.27
C GLY A 330 22.94 -27.79 14.94
N PHE A 331 24.02 -27.17 14.42
CA PHE A 331 24.70 -27.62 13.21
C PHE A 331 25.05 -29.11 13.24
N ASN A 332 24.71 -29.82 12.15
CA ASN A 332 24.92 -31.25 11.99
C ASN A 332 25.59 -31.55 10.66
N LYS A 333 26.79 -32.13 10.70
CA LYS A 333 27.58 -32.48 9.50
C LYS A 333 26.88 -33.43 8.51
N LYS A 334 25.81 -34.12 8.93
CA LYS A 334 25.00 -35.03 8.10
C LYS A 334 23.80 -34.35 7.44
N LYS A 335 23.50 -33.08 7.75
CA LYS A 335 22.41 -32.30 7.15
C LYS A 335 22.97 -31.36 6.07
N LYS A 336 22.21 -31.15 4.99
CA LYS A 336 22.50 -30.14 3.98
C LYS A 336 22.06 -28.75 4.44
N TYR A 337 22.89 -27.74 4.21
CA TYR A 337 22.61 -26.33 4.54
C TYR A 337 22.70 -25.43 3.31
N SER A 338 21.88 -24.38 3.29
CA SER A 338 22.06 -23.26 2.37
C SER A 338 23.26 -22.40 2.80
N VAL A 339 23.81 -21.59 1.88
CA VAL A 339 25.00 -20.79 2.14
C VAL A 339 24.78 -19.33 1.77
N LEU A 340 25.07 -18.43 2.72
CA LEU A 340 25.17 -16.99 2.52
C LEU A 340 26.63 -16.57 2.49
N TYR A 341 27.08 -15.96 1.39
CA TYR A 341 28.38 -15.31 1.30
C TYR A 341 28.24 -13.83 1.66
N LEU A 342 28.86 -13.41 2.76
CA LEU A 342 28.70 -12.08 3.36
C LEU A 342 30.01 -11.26 3.23
N LEU A 343 30.00 -10.27 2.34
CA LEU A 343 31.18 -9.52 1.90
C LEU A 343 31.36 -8.22 2.69
N HIS A 344 32.63 -7.87 2.91
CA HIS A 344 33.05 -6.71 3.70
C HIS A 344 33.32 -5.47 2.84
N GLY A 345 33.50 -4.30 3.45
CA GLY A 345 33.78 -3.01 2.82
C GLY A 345 35.25 -2.76 2.51
N ILE A 346 35.56 -1.63 1.87
CA ILE A 346 36.91 -1.36 1.34
C ILE A 346 38.03 -1.37 2.40
N GLY A 347 37.71 -0.94 3.64
CA GLY A 347 38.64 -0.84 4.75
C GLY A 347 38.85 -2.13 5.55
N GLY A 348 38.01 -3.14 5.34
CA GLY A 348 38.00 -4.34 6.16
C GLY A 348 38.80 -5.52 5.63
N ASP A 349 38.51 -6.68 6.22
CA ASP A 349 38.97 -8.02 5.86
C ASP A 349 37.88 -9.04 6.26
N GLU A 350 38.20 -10.34 6.28
CA GLU A 350 37.25 -11.41 6.68
C GLU A 350 36.65 -11.23 8.10
N ASN A 351 37.23 -10.36 8.94
CA ASN A 351 36.81 -10.11 10.32
C ASN A 351 36.00 -8.82 10.48
N GLU A 352 35.84 -7.99 9.45
CA GLU A 352 35.18 -6.68 9.57
C GLU A 352 33.73 -6.81 10.08
N TRP A 353 32.97 -7.76 9.54
CA TRP A 353 31.62 -8.04 10.04
C TRP A 353 31.62 -8.48 11.51
N LEU A 354 32.58 -9.31 11.94
CA LEU A 354 32.66 -9.76 13.33
C LEU A 354 33.05 -8.61 14.28
N LYS A 355 33.87 -7.66 13.84
CA LYS A 355 34.31 -6.53 14.65
C LYS A 355 33.26 -5.43 14.75
N GLY A 356 32.58 -5.08 13.66
CA GLY A 356 31.64 -3.96 13.61
C GLY A 356 30.16 -4.36 13.67
N GLY A 357 29.82 -5.55 13.19
CA GLY A 357 28.43 -5.98 12.96
C GLY A 357 27.92 -7.07 13.91
N ASN A 358 28.80 -7.91 14.46
CA ASN A 358 28.44 -9.10 15.24
C ASN A 358 27.32 -9.95 14.58
N PRO A 359 27.47 -10.36 13.31
CA PRO A 359 26.41 -11.08 12.57
C PRO A 359 25.96 -12.35 13.30
N GLN A 360 26.85 -13.02 14.03
CA GLN A 360 26.52 -14.21 14.82
C GLN A 360 25.43 -13.93 15.86
N ILE A 361 25.46 -12.77 16.54
CA ILE A 361 24.46 -12.41 17.55
C ILE A 361 23.10 -12.14 16.90
N ILE A 362 23.11 -11.38 15.79
CA ILE A 362 21.91 -11.05 15.02
C ILE A 362 21.22 -12.35 14.55
N LEU A 363 22.00 -13.28 14.02
CA LEU A 363 21.50 -14.56 13.50
C LEU A 363 21.03 -15.48 14.63
N ASP A 364 21.77 -15.59 15.74
CA ASP A 364 21.37 -16.38 16.92
C ASP A 364 20.04 -15.91 17.50
N ASN A 365 19.85 -14.60 17.62
CA ASN A 365 18.60 -14.00 18.07
C ASN A 365 17.44 -14.32 17.12
N LEU A 366 17.66 -14.20 15.81
CA LEU A 366 16.64 -14.54 14.81
C LEU A 366 16.32 -16.06 14.78
N TYR A 367 17.29 -16.92 15.08
CA TYR A 367 17.06 -18.35 15.28
C TYR A 367 16.22 -18.63 16.53
N ALA A 368 16.49 -17.93 17.64
CA ALA A 368 15.69 -18.02 18.87
C ALA A 368 14.22 -17.63 18.62
N GLU A 369 14.01 -16.65 17.73
CA GLU A 369 12.68 -16.18 17.31
C GLU A 369 12.01 -17.08 16.25
N GLY A 370 12.70 -18.11 15.74
CA GLY A 370 12.17 -19.00 14.69
C GLY A 370 12.02 -18.34 13.32
N LYS A 371 12.79 -17.27 13.04
CA LYS A 371 12.62 -16.44 11.83
C LYS A 371 13.51 -16.83 10.64
N LEU A 372 14.53 -17.65 10.87
CA LEU A 372 15.51 -18.05 9.87
C LEU A 372 15.41 -19.53 9.50
N GLU A 373 15.62 -19.82 8.23
CA GLU A 373 16.04 -21.15 7.80
C GLU A 373 17.50 -21.40 8.23
N PRO A 374 17.85 -22.62 8.70
CA PRO A 374 19.23 -22.95 9.05
C PRO A 374 20.18 -22.80 7.85
N MET A 375 21.20 -21.94 7.97
CA MET A 375 22.16 -21.65 6.91
C MET A 375 23.58 -21.49 7.45
N ILE A 376 24.58 -21.78 6.61
CA ILE A 376 25.98 -21.44 6.87
C ILE A 376 26.25 -20.04 6.33
N VAL A 377 26.98 -19.22 7.08
CA VAL A 377 27.40 -17.89 6.63
C VAL A 377 28.92 -17.87 6.46
N VAL A 378 29.37 -17.52 5.26
CA VAL A 378 30.78 -17.47 4.86
C VAL A 378 31.18 -16.02 4.70
N MET A 379 32.15 -15.57 5.49
CA MET A 379 32.66 -14.19 5.52
C MET A 379 34.11 -14.19 5.00
N PRO A 380 34.32 -14.07 3.68
CA PRO A 380 35.65 -14.08 3.08
C PRO A 380 36.29 -12.69 3.09
N ASN A 381 37.61 -12.64 2.91
CA ASN A 381 38.27 -11.40 2.50
C ASN A 381 37.93 -11.15 1.01
N GLY A 382 37.30 -10.02 0.73
CA GLY A 382 36.84 -9.64 -0.60
C GLY A 382 37.97 -9.17 -1.53
N ARG A 383 39.20 -8.99 -1.04
CA ARG A 383 40.38 -8.61 -1.84
C ARG A 383 41.16 -9.84 -2.25
N ALA A 384 40.96 -10.35 -3.46
CA ALA A 384 41.78 -11.46 -3.98
C ALA A 384 43.12 -10.94 -4.53
N MET A 385 44.17 -11.01 -3.73
CA MET A 385 45.56 -10.79 -4.12
C MET A 385 46.52 -11.54 -3.19
N LYS A 386 47.83 -11.58 -3.50
CA LYS A 386 48.82 -12.32 -2.70
C LYS A 386 48.96 -11.79 -1.26
N ASP A 387 48.97 -10.46 -1.11
CA ASP A 387 48.91 -9.78 0.18
C ASP A 387 47.57 -9.04 0.27
N ASP A 388 46.57 -9.70 0.84
CA ASP A 388 45.21 -9.18 0.98
C ASP A 388 44.97 -8.44 2.31
N SER A 389 46.04 -8.08 3.01
CA SER A 389 45.99 -7.33 4.26
C SER A 389 45.47 -5.90 4.07
N ALA A 390 44.71 -5.42 5.07
CA ALA A 390 44.13 -4.06 5.09
C ALA A 390 45.16 -2.98 5.49
N THR A 391 46.41 -3.09 5.02
CA THR A 391 47.51 -2.17 5.39
C THR A 391 47.79 -1.15 4.27
N GLY A 392 48.49 -0.05 4.57
CA GLY A 392 48.87 0.96 3.57
C GLY A 392 47.69 1.66 2.89
N ASN A 393 47.87 2.15 1.65
CA ASN A 393 46.81 2.81 0.90
C ASN A 393 45.81 1.80 0.33
N ILE A 394 44.73 1.54 1.05
CA ILE A 394 43.66 0.61 0.64
C ILE A 394 42.92 1.03 -0.65
N MET A 395 43.05 2.29 -1.07
CA MET A 395 42.47 2.82 -2.31
C MET A 395 43.41 2.68 -3.52
N ALA A 396 44.57 2.04 -3.37
CA ALA A 396 45.52 1.85 -4.46
C ALA A 396 44.88 1.03 -5.62
N PRO A 397 45.20 1.32 -6.90
CA PRO A 397 44.54 0.70 -8.05
C PRO A 397 44.58 -0.83 -8.05
N ASP A 398 45.69 -1.43 -7.62
CA ASP A 398 45.86 -2.88 -7.49
C ASP A 398 44.95 -3.48 -6.41
N LYS A 399 44.80 -2.79 -5.26
CA LYS A 399 43.91 -3.22 -4.16
C LYS A 399 42.43 -3.10 -4.53
N VAL A 400 42.05 -2.02 -5.20
CA VAL A 400 40.68 -1.86 -5.73
C VAL A 400 40.40 -2.94 -6.79
N LYS A 401 41.36 -3.22 -7.68
CA LYS A 401 41.26 -4.32 -8.67
C LYS A 401 41.17 -5.70 -8.00
N ALA A 402 41.81 -5.91 -6.86
CA ALA A 402 41.73 -7.17 -6.10
C ALA A 402 40.28 -7.50 -5.69
N PHE A 403 39.44 -6.49 -5.40
CA PHE A 403 38.01 -6.72 -5.16
C PHE A 403 37.28 -7.23 -6.39
N SER A 404 37.57 -6.74 -7.59
CA SER A 404 37.01 -7.32 -8.83
C SER A 404 37.54 -8.72 -9.12
N THR A 405 38.83 -8.96 -8.82
CA THR A 405 39.49 -10.27 -8.99
C THR A 405 38.83 -11.36 -8.13
N PHE A 406 38.28 -10.97 -6.99
CA PHE A 406 37.62 -11.89 -6.07
C PHE A 406 36.39 -12.59 -6.67
N GLU A 407 35.77 -12.08 -7.73
CA GLU A 407 34.71 -12.83 -8.42
C GLU A 407 35.20 -14.21 -8.90
N LYS A 408 36.40 -14.25 -9.50
CA LYS A 408 37.01 -15.50 -9.98
C LYS A 408 37.39 -16.42 -8.82
N ASP A 409 37.92 -15.86 -7.74
CA ASP A 409 38.26 -16.60 -6.52
C ASP A 409 37.02 -17.18 -5.84
N LEU A 410 35.95 -16.38 -5.73
CA LEU A 410 34.67 -16.79 -5.14
C LEU A 410 34.07 -17.98 -5.90
N LEU A 411 33.95 -17.85 -7.23
CA LEU A 411 33.30 -18.83 -8.08
C LEU A 411 34.17 -20.07 -8.35
N GLY A 412 35.47 -19.87 -8.54
CA GLY A 412 36.42 -20.91 -8.95
C GLY A 412 37.10 -21.66 -7.81
N ASP A 413 37.29 -21.02 -6.66
CA ASP A 413 38.07 -21.58 -5.54
C ASP A 413 37.24 -21.72 -4.26
N LEU A 414 36.64 -20.63 -3.75
CA LEU A 414 35.99 -20.61 -2.45
C LEU A 414 34.68 -21.42 -2.41
N ILE A 415 33.76 -21.22 -3.37
CA ILE A 415 32.51 -22.01 -3.44
C ILE A 415 32.81 -23.52 -3.52
N PRO A 416 33.67 -24.00 -4.44
CA PRO A 416 34.05 -25.41 -4.50
C PRO A 416 34.67 -25.94 -3.20
N PHE A 417 35.49 -25.12 -2.52
CA PHE A 417 36.06 -25.49 -1.23
C PHE A 417 34.99 -25.66 -0.14
N ILE A 418 34.05 -24.71 -0.02
CA ILE A 418 32.93 -24.81 0.93
C ILE A 418 32.06 -26.03 0.63
N GLU A 419 31.75 -26.29 -0.64
CA GLU A 419 30.99 -27.46 -1.08
C GLU A 419 31.67 -28.81 -0.83
N LYS A 420 33.00 -28.82 -0.73
CA LYS A 420 33.78 -30.02 -0.36
C LYS A 420 33.87 -30.20 1.15
N LYS A 421 34.03 -29.11 1.90
CA LYS A 421 34.26 -29.14 3.35
C LYS A 421 32.97 -29.31 4.16
N TYR A 422 31.86 -28.73 3.70
CA TYR A 422 30.57 -28.77 4.37
C TYR A 422 29.51 -29.46 3.49
N LEU A 423 28.57 -30.16 4.12
CA LEU A 423 27.43 -30.72 3.41
C LEU A 423 26.43 -29.59 3.12
N VAL A 424 26.50 -29.02 1.92
CA VAL A 424 25.67 -27.88 1.48
C VAL A 424 24.95 -28.18 0.18
N TYR A 425 23.90 -27.42 -0.09
CA TYR A 425 23.28 -27.38 -1.42
C TYR A 425 24.20 -26.67 -2.41
N LYS A 426 24.17 -27.10 -3.68
CA LYS A 426 25.08 -26.61 -4.74
C LYS A 426 24.37 -25.79 -5.82
N ASP A 427 23.05 -25.79 -5.80
CA ASP A 427 22.23 -25.04 -6.72
C ASP A 427 22.05 -23.59 -6.25
N ARG A 428 21.55 -22.76 -7.17
CA ARG A 428 21.33 -21.33 -6.94
C ARG A 428 20.26 -21.02 -5.90
N GLU A 429 19.25 -21.87 -5.74
CA GLU A 429 18.12 -21.61 -4.85
C GLU A 429 18.55 -21.62 -3.38
N HIS A 430 19.73 -22.20 -3.09
CA HIS A 430 20.30 -22.30 -1.76
C HIS A 430 21.62 -21.53 -1.62
N ARG A 431 21.91 -20.61 -2.55
CA ARG A 431 23.11 -19.76 -2.52
C ARG A 431 22.74 -18.28 -2.55
N ALA A 432 23.10 -17.57 -1.48
CA ALA A 432 22.91 -16.14 -1.30
C ALA A 432 24.24 -15.40 -1.28
N ILE A 433 24.25 -14.15 -1.73
CA ILE A 433 25.38 -13.24 -1.63
C ILE A 433 24.92 -11.88 -1.12
N ALA A 434 25.60 -11.32 -0.12
CA ALA A 434 25.32 -9.99 0.38
C ALA A 434 26.58 -9.25 0.82
N GLY A 435 26.54 -7.94 1.00
CA GLY A 435 27.67 -7.21 1.56
C GLY A 435 27.42 -5.73 1.84
N LEU A 436 28.35 -5.12 2.58
CA LEU A 436 28.34 -3.69 2.91
C LEU A 436 29.31 -2.89 2.04
N SER A 437 29.00 -1.64 1.72
CA SER A 437 29.88 -0.70 1.01
C SER A 437 30.46 -1.31 -0.29
N MET A 438 31.78 -1.51 -0.36
CA MET A 438 32.45 -2.18 -1.48
C MET A 438 31.98 -3.62 -1.70
N GLY A 439 31.74 -4.36 -0.62
CA GLY A 439 31.12 -5.68 -0.64
C GLY A 439 29.66 -5.65 -1.09
N GLY A 440 28.94 -4.55 -0.85
CA GLY A 440 27.61 -4.31 -1.41
C GLY A 440 27.65 -4.15 -2.92
N GLY A 441 28.63 -3.39 -3.44
CA GLY A 441 28.86 -3.30 -4.88
C GLY A 441 29.31 -4.62 -5.51
N GLN A 442 30.15 -5.40 -4.82
CA GLN A 442 30.51 -6.76 -5.24
C GLN A 442 29.29 -7.69 -5.26
N SER A 443 28.42 -7.63 -4.24
CA SER A 443 27.20 -8.44 -4.19
C SER A 443 26.30 -8.17 -5.40
N LEU A 444 26.10 -6.90 -5.77
CA LEU A 444 25.35 -6.56 -6.99
C LEU A 444 26.06 -7.07 -8.25
N ASN A 445 27.33 -6.74 -8.43
CA ASN A 445 28.09 -7.12 -9.63
C ASN A 445 28.14 -8.64 -9.82
N PHE A 446 28.41 -9.40 -8.77
CA PHE A 446 28.60 -10.86 -8.85
C PHE A 446 27.27 -11.59 -8.82
N GLY A 447 26.34 -11.14 -7.98
CA GLY A 447 25.01 -11.74 -7.86
C GLY A 447 24.21 -11.60 -9.14
N LEU A 448 24.08 -10.36 -9.65
CA LEU A 448 23.33 -10.08 -10.88
C LEU A 448 24.10 -10.49 -12.15
N GLY A 449 25.44 -10.50 -12.11
CA GLY A 449 26.27 -11.02 -13.19
C GLY A 449 26.26 -12.55 -13.32
N ASN A 450 25.86 -13.28 -12.27
CA ASN A 450 25.88 -14.75 -12.22
C ASN A 450 24.56 -15.31 -11.68
N LEU A 451 23.44 -14.96 -12.33
CA LEU A 451 22.08 -15.41 -11.94
C LEU A 451 21.90 -16.93 -11.97
N ASP A 452 22.77 -17.69 -12.65
CA ASP A 452 22.80 -19.16 -12.60
C ASP A 452 23.41 -19.70 -11.30
N LYS A 453 24.16 -18.88 -10.56
CA LYS A 453 24.82 -19.24 -9.29
C LYS A 453 24.09 -18.72 -8.06
N PHE A 454 23.46 -17.55 -8.14
CA PHE A 454 22.82 -16.89 -7.01
C PHE A 454 21.33 -16.62 -7.28
N ALA A 455 20.49 -16.89 -6.28
CA ALA A 455 19.07 -16.54 -6.31
C ALA A 455 18.69 -15.42 -5.33
N TRP A 456 19.58 -15.10 -4.39
CA TRP A 456 19.36 -14.14 -3.31
C TRP A 456 20.53 -13.17 -3.26
N VAL A 457 20.26 -11.89 -3.50
CA VAL A 457 21.29 -10.84 -3.61
C VAL A 457 20.93 -9.70 -2.66
N GLY A 458 21.88 -9.27 -1.83
CA GLY A 458 21.69 -8.22 -0.83
C GLY A 458 22.81 -7.17 -0.81
N ALA A 459 22.48 -5.91 -1.10
CA ALA A 459 23.45 -4.82 -1.12
C ALA A 459 23.13 -3.78 -0.05
N PHE A 460 24.09 -3.54 0.85
CA PHE A 460 23.98 -2.52 1.89
C PHE A 460 24.94 -1.38 1.57
N SER A 461 24.40 -0.21 1.23
CA SER A 461 25.15 1.02 0.89
C SER A 461 26.17 0.82 -0.23
N ALA A 462 25.73 0.32 -1.40
CA ALA A 462 26.62 -0.12 -2.47
C ALA A 462 27.57 1.00 -2.96
N ALA A 463 28.86 0.68 -3.04
CA ALA A 463 29.91 1.62 -3.43
C ALA A 463 30.00 1.86 -4.96
N PRO A 464 30.76 2.87 -5.42
CA PRO A 464 30.84 3.26 -6.83
C PRO A 464 31.47 2.21 -7.77
N ASN A 465 32.04 1.13 -7.23
CA ASN A 465 32.47 -0.03 -8.03
C ASN A 465 31.28 -0.83 -8.62
N THR A 466 30.05 -0.52 -8.19
CA THR A 466 28.83 -1.04 -8.81
C THR A 466 28.73 -0.58 -10.26
N LYS A 467 28.58 -1.50 -11.21
CA LYS A 467 28.44 -1.19 -12.64
C LYS A 467 27.24 -0.27 -12.91
N MET A 468 27.20 0.40 -14.07
CA MET A 468 26.00 1.11 -14.52
C MET A 468 24.82 0.13 -14.66
N PRO A 469 23.56 0.52 -14.38
CA PRO A 469 22.47 -0.44 -14.28
C PRO A 469 22.27 -1.30 -15.54
N GLU A 470 22.47 -0.72 -16.73
CA GLU A 470 22.39 -1.39 -18.03
C GLU A 470 23.49 -2.44 -18.21
N GLU A 471 24.69 -2.22 -17.66
CA GLU A 471 25.78 -3.19 -17.65
C GLU A 471 25.66 -4.22 -16.53
N LEU A 472 25.06 -3.80 -15.40
CA LEU A 472 24.85 -4.62 -14.22
C LEU A 472 23.81 -5.71 -14.48
N LEU A 473 22.73 -5.36 -15.18
CA LEU A 473 21.64 -6.27 -15.51
C LEU A 473 21.12 -6.00 -16.94
N PRO A 474 21.86 -6.41 -17.98
CA PRO A 474 21.48 -6.17 -19.38
C PRO A 474 20.21 -6.90 -19.80
N ASN A 475 19.78 -7.92 -19.05
CA ASN A 475 18.56 -8.69 -19.32
C ASN A 475 17.62 -8.73 -18.09
N PRO A 476 16.82 -7.68 -17.87
CA PRO A 476 15.88 -7.61 -16.73
C PRO A 476 14.87 -8.76 -16.68
N GLU A 477 14.41 -9.26 -17.83
CA GLU A 477 13.45 -10.36 -17.92
C GLU A 477 13.99 -11.68 -17.33
N GLU A 478 15.30 -11.90 -17.47
CA GLU A 478 15.95 -13.05 -16.87
C GLU A 478 16.00 -12.94 -15.34
N ALA A 479 16.30 -11.75 -14.81
CA ALA A 479 16.26 -11.49 -13.38
C ALA A 479 14.88 -11.71 -12.78
N LYS A 480 13.79 -11.27 -13.44
CA LYS A 480 12.41 -11.52 -12.98
C LYS A 480 12.11 -12.99 -12.72
N LYS A 481 12.65 -13.86 -13.59
CA LYS A 481 12.41 -15.31 -13.52
C LYS A 481 13.33 -16.01 -12.53
N LYS A 482 14.58 -15.55 -12.45
CA LYS A 482 15.63 -16.23 -11.68
C LYS A 482 15.71 -15.72 -10.25
N LEU A 483 15.65 -14.42 -9.98
CA LEU A 483 15.83 -13.91 -8.63
C LEU A 483 14.66 -14.31 -7.72
N LYS A 484 14.98 -14.82 -6.53
CA LYS A 484 14.03 -15.00 -5.43
C LYS A 484 13.94 -13.73 -4.58
N LEU A 485 15.08 -13.06 -4.39
CA LEU A 485 15.17 -11.81 -3.67
C LEU A 485 16.31 -10.95 -4.19
N LEU A 486 16.02 -9.68 -4.43
CA LEU A 486 17.01 -8.62 -4.58
C LEU A 486 16.71 -7.55 -3.52
N TRP A 487 17.67 -7.33 -2.62
CA TRP A 487 17.58 -6.36 -1.54
C TRP A 487 18.63 -5.27 -1.75
N ILE A 488 18.20 -4.02 -1.82
CA ILE A 488 19.06 -2.85 -1.92
C ILE A 488 18.70 -1.94 -0.75
N SER A 489 19.67 -1.60 0.10
CA SER A 489 19.43 -0.70 1.23
C SER A 489 20.51 0.36 1.39
N CYS A 490 20.14 1.51 1.91
CA CYS A 490 21.05 2.63 2.16
C CYS A 490 20.51 3.53 3.28
N GLY A 491 21.41 4.17 4.02
CA GLY A 491 21.04 5.31 4.87
C GLY A 491 20.62 6.51 4.01
N ASP A 492 19.61 7.25 4.44
CA ASP A 492 19.08 8.42 3.73
C ASP A 492 20.06 9.61 3.67
N ASN A 493 21.04 9.65 4.57
CA ASN A 493 22.14 10.62 4.60
C ASN A 493 23.49 9.97 4.23
N ASP A 494 23.48 8.81 3.58
CA ASP A 494 24.68 8.17 3.05
C ASP A 494 25.14 8.87 1.77
N TRP A 495 26.42 9.24 1.69
CA TRP A 495 26.99 9.90 0.51
C TRP A 495 27.05 8.98 -0.72
N LEU A 496 26.82 7.67 -0.57
CA LEU A 496 26.74 6.68 -1.65
C LEU A 496 25.32 6.35 -2.10
N ILE A 497 24.29 7.02 -1.56
CA ILE A 497 22.88 6.75 -1.87
C ILE A 497 22.56 6.80 -3.38
N SER A 498 23.27 7.63 -4.15
CA SER A 498 23.09 7.74 -5.60
C SER A 498 23.31 6.42 -6.34
N ASN A 499 24.20 5.54 -5.85
CA ASN A 499 24.41 4.22 -6.43
C ASN A 499 23.23 3.28 -6.18
N SER A 500 22.71 3.27 -4.97
CA SER A 500 21.51 2.49 -4.62
C SER A 500 20.29 2.99 -5.40
N LYS A 501 20.13 4.32 -5.49
CA LYS A 501 19.01 4.97 -6.19
C LYS A 501 19.01 4.69 -7.69
N ARG A 502 20.13 4.89 -8.39
CA ARG A 502 20.20 4.64 -9.85
C ARG A 502 19.91 3.19 -10.21
N THR A 503 20.33 2.25 -9.36
CA THR A 503 20.01 0.82 -9.56
C THR A 503 18.54 0.55 -9.29
N HIS A 504 17.96 1.09 -8.21
CA HIS A 504 16.53 1.00 -7.91
C HIS A 504 15.67 1.52 -9.07
N GLU A 505 15.94 2.73 -9.56
CA GLU A 505 15.17 3.37 -10.63
C GLU A 505 15.16 2.52 -11.91
N TYR A 506 16.31 1.97 -12.30
CA TYR A 506 16.41 1.07 -13.44
C TYR A 506 15.59 -0.21 -13.26
N LEU A 507 15.69 -0.85 -12.09
CA LEU A 507 14.93 -2.06 -11.78
C LEU A 507 13.43 -1.78 -11.73
N TYR A 508 13.03 -0.65 -11.16
CA TYR A 508 11.65 -0.19 -11.12
C TYR A 508 11.10 0.04 -12.53
N LYS A 509 11.83 0.78 -13.38
CA LYS A 509 11.46 1.03 -14.78
C LYS A 509 11.25 -0.26 -15.57
N ASN A 510 12.05 -1.29 -15.28
CA ASN A 510 12.00 -2.58 -15.97
C ASN A 510 11.14 -3.64 -15.26
N ASP A 511 10.36 -3.29 -14.24
CA ASP A 511 9.50 -4.20 -13.46
C ASP A 511 10.24 -5.39 -12.83
N VAL A 512 11.51 -5.24 -12.45
CA VAL A 512 12.26 -6.30 -11.75
C VAL A 512 11.85 -6.29 -10.28
N PRO A 513 11.31 -7.39 -9.72
CA PRO A 513 10.93 -7.45 -8.31
C PRO A 513 12.15 -7.29 -7.40
N HIS A 514 12.14 -6.26 -6.56
CA HIS A 514 13.19 -6.01 -5.59
C HIS A 514 12.67 -5.19 -4.40
N ILE A 515 13.39 -5.25 -3.28
CA ILE A 515 13.17 -4.38 -2.12
C ILE A 515 14.20 -3.26 -2.19
N TYR A 516 13.72 -2.02 -2.20
CA TYR A 516 14.54 -0.83 -2.02
C TYR A 516 14.24 -0.22 -0.64
N TYR A 517 15.20 -0.31 0.25
CA TYR A 517 15.03 -0.04 1.67
C TYR A 517 15.88 1.17 2.07
N LEU A 518 15.24 2.32 2.23
CA LEU A 518 15.87 3.51 2.79
C LEU A 518 15.51 3.64 4.26
N GLU A 519 16.53 3.88 5.08
CA GLU A 519 16.40 4.09 6.53
C GLU A 519 17.11 5.36 6.98
N PRO A 520 16.68 5.98 8.11
CA PRO A 520 17.44 7.07 8.71
C PRO A 520 18.85 6.62 9.10
N GLY A 521 19.87 7.21 8.49
CA GLY A 521 21.26 6.82 8.79
C GLY A 521 22.29 7.36 7.81
N VAL A 522 23.55 7.08 8.12
CA VAL A 522 24.72 7.43 7.30
C VAL A 522 25.46 6.14 6.88
N HIS A 523 26.64 6.26 6.28
CA HIS A 523 27.45 5.12 5.84
C HIS A 523 28.14 4.38 7.01
N ASP A 524 27.37 3.64 7.81
CA ASP A 524 27.87 2.99 9.03
C ASP A 524 27.24 1.62 9.35
N PHE A 525 27.78 0.96 10.38
CA PHE A 525 27.32 -0.34 10.85
C PHE A 525 25.92 -0.33 11.45
N LYS A 526 25.34 0.81 11.84
CA LYS A 526 23.96 0.85 12.32
C LYS A 526 23.02 0.47 11.18
N VAL A 527 23.23 1.09 10.00
CA VAL A 527 22.50 0.77 8.77
C VAL A 527 22.79 -0.65 8.31
N TRP A 528 24.05 -1.07 8.26
CA TRP A 528 24.39 -2.41 7.73
C TRP A 528 23.93 -3.56 8.61
N LYS A 529 23.93 -3.41 9.95
CA LYS A 529 23.37 -4.42 10.86
C LYS A 529 21.86 -4.56 10.67
N ASN A 530 21.16 -3.44 10.52
CA ASN A 530 19.73 -3.44 10.24
C ASN A 530 19.43 -4.10 8.88
N GLY A 531 20.18 -3.73 7.83
CA GLY A 531 20.12 -4.39 6.53
C GLY A 531 20.33 -5.90 6.61
N LEU A 532 21.32 -6.38 7.36
CA LEU A 532 21.55 -7.81 7.59
C LEU A 532 20.40 -8.48 8.35
N TYR A 533 19.90 -7.86 9.41
CA TYR A 533 18.73 -8.36 10.18
C TYR A 533 17.52 -8.52 9.26
N MET A 534 17.20 -7.51 8.47
CA MET A 534 16.05 -7.51 7.58
C MET A 534 16.23 -8.51 6.43
N PHE A 535 17.35 -8.46 5.72
CA PHE A 535 17.62 -9.32 4.56
C PHE A 535 17.63 -10.81 4.92
N SER A 536 18.31 -11.19 6.01
CA SER A 536 18.47 -12.60 6.40
C SER A 536 17.14 -13.29 6.66
N GLN A 537 16.13 -12.56 7.14
CA GLN A 537 14.79 -13.09 7.38
C GLN A 537 14.11 -13.60 6.12
N PHE A 538 14.49 -13.18 4.92
CA PHE A 538 13.88 -13.65 3.68
C PHE A 538 14.56 -14.87 3.06
N LEU A 539 15.77 -15.20 3.51
CA LEU A 539 16.62 -16.15 2.81
C LEU A 539 16.05 -17.58 2.85
N PHE A 540 16.14 -18.24 1.70
CA PHE A 540 15.90 -19.68 1.53
C PHE A 540 14.49 -20.16 1.89
N LYS A 541 13.51 -19.25 1.90
CA LYS A 541 12.09 -19.55 2.12
C LYS A 541 11.21 -18.87 1.09
N TYR A 542 9.92 -19.19 1.07
CA TYR A 542 9.01 -18.53 0.13
C TYR A 542 8.94 -17.02 0.43
N VAL A 543 9.11 -16.21 -0.62
CA VAL A 543 9.04 -14.75 -0.55
C VAL A 543 7.91 -14.27 -1.45
N ASP A 544 6.96 -13.56 -0.85
CA ASP A 544 5.86 -12.93 -1.58
C ASP A 544 6.32 -11.57 -2.11
N GLN A 545 6.63 -11.54 -3.41
CA GLN A 545 7.14 -10.35 -4.09
C GLN A 545 6.12 -9.20 -4.15
N SER A 546 4.81 -9.49 -3.99
CA SER A 546 3.77 -8.46 -3.97
C SER A 546 3.90 -7.50 -2.78
N ASN A 547 4.61 -7.91 -1.73
CA ASN A 547 4.81 -7.11 -0.51
C ASN A 547 6.13 -6.34 -0.49
N PHE A 548 6.96 -6.41 -1.53
CA PHE A 548 8.29 -5.80 -1.52
C PHE A 548 8.29 -4.29 -1.26
N ALA A 549 7.31 -3.59 -1.82
CA ALA A 549 7.18 -2.14 -1.62
C ALA A 549 6.77 -1.75 -0.18
N ALA A 550 6.28 -2.69 0.64
CA ALA A 550 5.87 -2.43 2.02
C ALA A 550 7.05 -2.29 2.99
N TYR A 551 8.26 -2.67 2.59
CA TYR A 551 9.43 -2.70 3.49
C TYR A 551 10.20 -1.38 3.57
N THR A 552 9.95 -0.43 2.68
CA THR A 552 10.65 0.87 2.66
C THR A 552 10.16 1.78 3.80
N ILE A 553 11.09 2.33 4.62
CA ILE A 553 10.74 3.28 5.70
C ILE A 553 10.60 4.72 5.17
N LEU A 554 11.42 5.10 4.19
CA LEU A 554 11.50 6.46 3.64
C LEU A 554 11.24 6.46 2.14
N GLY A 555 10.41 7.41 1.68
CA GLY A 555 10.14 7.60 0.26
C GLY A 555 11.06 8.61 -0.41
N ASP A 556 11.10 8.61 -1.74
CA ASP A 556 11.76 9.66 -2.51
C ASP A 556 11.05 11.00 -2.31
N GLN A 557 11.77 12.11 -2.33
CA GLN A 557 11.14 13.44 -2.30
C GLN A 557 10.27 13.61 -3.54
N ALA A 558 9.04 14.13 -3.36
CA ALA A 558 8.20 14.43 -4.50
C ALA A 558 8.85 15.53 -5.36
N GLN A 559 8.75 15.40 -6.69
CA GLN A 559 9.36 16.34 -7.63
C GLN A 559 8.82 17.78 -7.45
N THR A 560 7.59 17.90 -6.95
CA THR A 560 6.91 19.17 -6.69
C THR A 560 7.23 19.76 -5.32
N ASN A 561 8.22 19.22 -4.59
CA ASN A 561 8.68 19.81 -3.35
C ASN A 561 9.44 21.11 -3.65
N ILE A 562 9.26 22.13 -2.79
CA ILE A 562 10.12 23.32 -2.86
C ILE A 562 11.56 22.96 -2.47
N ARG A 563 12.51 23.84 -2.81
CA ARG A 563 13.93 23.62 -2.53
C ARG A 563 14.15 23.28 -1.05
N ASN A 564 14.85 22.16 -0.80
CA ASN A 564 15.19 21.60 0.52
C ASN A 564 14.03 20.96 1.30
N ALA A 565 12.79 20.98 0.80
CA ALA A 565 11.69 20.29 1.47
C ALA A 565 11.84 18.76 1.34
N LYS A 566 11.94 18.09 2.50
CA LYS A 566 12.09 16.63 2.57
C LYS A 566 10.78 15.87 2.40
N TYR A 567 9.64 16.55 2.56
CA TYR A 567 8.29 16.01 2.47
C TYR A 567 7.42 16.90 1.57
N PRO A 568 6.38 16.36 0.92
CA PRO A 568 5.98 14.95 0.90
C PRO A 568 7.03 13.98 0.34
N GLN A 569 6.95 12.73 0.78
CA GLN A 569 7.77 11.61 0.30
C GLN A 569 6.90 10.56 -0.38
N LEU A 570 7.36 10.05 -1.52
CA LEU A 570 6.73 9.03 -2.34
C LEU A 570 7.32 7.67 -1.99
N LEU A 571 6.50 6.77 -1.46
CA LEU A 571 6.88 5.39 -1.23
C LEU A 571 6.82 4.60 -2.54
N PRO A 572 7.56 3.48 -2.69
CA PRO A 572 7.62 2.72 -3.94
C PRO A 572 6.28 2.13 -4.42
N ASP A 573 5.27 2.06 -3.56
CA ASP A 573 3.91 1.62 -3.86
C ASP A 573 2.95 2.80 -4.14
N ASN A 574 3.46 4.00 -4.43
CA ASN A 574 2.69 5.22 -4.69
C ASN A 574 1.87 5.71 -3.48
N ARG A 575 2.15 5.23 -2.27
CA ARG A 575 1.72 5.92 -1.05
C ARG A 575 2.57 7.15 -0.82
N VAL A 576 2.01 8.12 -0.11
CA VAL A 576 2.68 9.39 0.17
C VAL A 576 2.75 9.59 1.67
N VAL A 577 3.94 9.92 2.17
CA VAL A 577 4.14 10.36 3.55
C VAL A 577 4.12 11.88 3.57
N PHE A 578 3.24 12.45 4.37
CA PHE A 578 3.16 13.89 4.61
C PHE A 578 3.61 14.22 6.02
N LYS A 579 4.30 15.35 6.17
CA LYS A 579 4.70 15.89 7.47
C LYS A 579 4.56 17.40 7.53
N ILE A 580 4.06 17.91 8.65
CA ILE A 580 4.03 19.34 8.92
C ILE A 580 4.14 19.61 10.42
N LYS A 581 4.87 20.66 10.81
CA LYS A 581 4.93 21.12 12.19
C LYS A 581 3.81 22.14 12.45
N ALA A 582 2.89 21.80 13.34
CA ALA A 582 1.76 22.63 13.73
C ALA A 582 1.40 22.35 15.20
N PRO A 583 2.22 22.81 16.16
CA PRO A 583 2.15 22.37 17.55
C PRO A 583 0.81 22.68 18.23
N GLU A 584 0.22 23.82 17.89
CA GLU A 584 -1.02 24.33 18.47
C GLU A 584 -2.29 23.82 17.76
N ALA A 585 -2.15 23.17 16.59
CA ALA A 585 -3.30 22.65 15.87
C ALA A 585 -4.01 21.57 16.70
N SER A 586 -5.34 21.52 16.62
CA SER A 586 -6.15 20.48 17.26
C SER A 586 -6.38 19.29 16.34
N LYS A 587 -6.45 19.54 15.03
CA LYS A 587 -6.61 18.52 13.98
C LYS A 587 -5.89 18.94 12.72
N VAL A 588 -5.10 18.02 12.15
CA VAL A 588 -4.49 18.19 10.83
C VAL A 588 -4.87 17.02 9.93
N GLN A 589 -5.23 17.31 8.67
CA GLN A 589 -5.54 16.32 7.65
C GLN A 589 -4.86 16.66 6.31
N ILE A 590 -4.70 15.65 5.46
CA ILE A 590 -4.40 15.81 4.03
C ILE A 590 -5.68 15.54 3.24
N ASP A 591 -6.01 16.42 2.30
CA ASP A 591 -7.12 16.25 1.35
C ASP A 591 -6.58 16.06 -0.07
N LEU A 592 -6.76 14.85 -0.61
CA LEU A 592 -6.43 14.43 -1.98
C LEU A 592 -7.72 14.01 -2.71
N GLY A 593 -8.87 14.63 -2.37
CA GLY A 593 -10.22 14.14 -2.70
C GLY A 593 -10.71 13.09 -1.68
N LYS A 594 -9.79 12.29 -1.12
CA LYS A 594 -9.97 11.57 0.14
C LYS A 594 -9.20 12.28 1.24
N LYS A 595 -9.84 12.41 2.42
CA LYS A 595 -9.22 13.00 3.61
C LYS A 595 -8.47 11.95 4.43
N TYR A 596 -7.27 12.29 4.87
CA TYR A 596 -6.40 11.46 5.71
C TYR A 596 -6.07 12.21 7.00
N ASP A 597 -6.52 11.70 8.15
CA ASP A 597 -6.14 12.25 9.44
C ASP A 597 -4.64 12.06 9.68
N MET A 598 -4.01 13.09 10.26
CA MET A 598 -2.60 13.05 10.67
C MET A 598 -2.48 12.80 12.17
N SER A 599 -1.37 12.18 12.58
CA SER A 599 -1.04 11.93 13.98
C SER A 599 0.02 12.92 14.45
N ARG A 600 -0.22 13.59 15.58
CA ARG A 600 0.72 14.52 16.23
C ARG A 600 1.64 13.80 17.20
N ASP A 601 2.93 14.09 17.16
CA ASP A 601 3.89 13.67 18.19
C ASP A 601 4.06 14.72 19.32
N SER A 602 4.96 14.45 20.27
CA SER A 602 5.22 15.35 21.41
C SER A 602 5.83 16.70 21.01
N ASP A 603 6.49 16.78 19.85
CA ASP A 603 7.17 17.98 19.37
C ASP A 603 6.27 18.85 18.48
N GLY A 604 5.00 18.45 18.35
CA GLY A 604 4.00 19.14 17.52
C GLY A 604 4.14 18.86 16.03
N LEU A 605 4.86 17.80 15.65
CA LEU A 605 4.98 17.36 14.27
C LEU A 605 3.83 16.39 13.95
N TRP A 606 3.11 16.70 12.89
CA TRP A 606 2.03 15.89 12.36
C TRP A 606 2.55 15.03 11.22
N THR A 607 2.21 13.74 11.23
CA THR A 607 2.60 12.80 10.18
C THR A 607 1.40 11.94 9.75
N THR A 608 1.29 11.66 8.46
CA THR A 608 0.40 10.61 7.94
C THR A 608 1.01 9.93 6.74
N THR A 609 0.56 8.71 6.46
CA THR A 609 0.85 7.98 5.24
C THR A 609 -0.46 7.64 4.55
N THR A 610 -0.60 8.01 3.28
CA THR A 610 -1.82 7.77 2.52
C THR A 610 -2.01 6.29 2.16
N GLY A 611 -3.17 5.96 1.58
CA GLY A 611 -3.28 4.78 0.72
C GLY A 611 -2.59 5.01 -0.63
N VAL A 612 -2.60 4.01 -1.51
CA VAL A 612 -2.03 4.12 -2.86
C VAL A 612 -2.73 5.26 -3.61
N ILE A 613 -1.97 6.19 -4.15
CA ILE A 613 -2.47 7.33 -4.94
C ILE A 613 -2.33 7.03 -6.43
N ASN A 614 -3.30 7.51 -7.21
CA ASN A 614 -3.29 7.38 -8.66
C ASN A 614 -2.06 8.08 -9.26
N LYS A 615 -1.49 7.47 -10.30
CA LYS A 615 -0.29 7.95 -10.97
C LYS A 615 -0.51 9.32 -11.64
N GLY A 616 0.57 10.06 -11.81
CA GLY A 616 0.62 11.38 -12.39
C GLY A 616 0.25 12.49 -11.39
N PHE A 617 -0.19 13.63 -11.91
CA PHE A 617 -0.42 14.82 -11.11
C PHE A 617 -1.75 14.80 -10.36
N ASN A 618 -1.71 15.13 -9.06
CA ASN A 618 -2.87 15.26 -8.19
C ASN A 618 -2.79 16.58 -7.40
N TYR A 619 -3.88 17.35 -7.39
CA TYR A 619 -4.01 18.48 -6.46
C TYR A 619 -4.24 17.96 -5.04
N TYR A 620 -3.72 18.69 -4.05
CA TYR A 620 -3.99 18.41 -2.64
C TYR A 620 -4.00 19.64 -1.76
N SER A 621 -4.47 19.49 -0.52
CA SER A 621 -4.40 20.53 0.50
C SER A 621 -4.20 19.99 1.89
N LEU A 622 -3.59 20.80 2.75
CA LEU A 622 -3.59 20.60 4.19
C LEU A 622 -4.88 21.18 4.76
N LEU A 623 -5.54 20.44 5.65
CA LEU A 623 -6.63 20.95 6.46
C LEU A 623 -6.10 21.11 7.88
N ILE A 624 -5.87 22.35 8.32
CA ILE A 624 -5.44 22.66 9.69
C ILE A 624 -6.65 23.26 10.41
N ASP A 625 -7.17 22.54 11.41
CA ASP A 625 -8.39 22.91 12.14
C ASP A 625 -9.59 23.23 11.22
N GLY A 626 -9.68 22.49 10.11
CA GLY A 626 -10.74 22.61 9.10
C GLY A 626 -10.48 23.65 8.01
N VAL A 627 -9.43 24.47 8.12
CA VAL A 627 -9.06 25.46 7.10
C VAL A 627 -8.15 24.81 6.05
N ALA A 628 -8.56 24.90 4.78
CA ALA A 628 -7.76 24.41 3.66
C ALA A 628 -6.65 25.39 3.30
N VAL A 629 -5.40 24.93 3.36
CA VAL A 629 -4.21 25.69 2.99
C VAL A 629 -3.34 24.90 2.01
N ALA A 630 -2.56 25.63 1.20
CA ALA A 630 -1.48 25.01 0.43
C ALA A 630 -0.40 24.53 1.40
N ASP A 631 0.18 23.37 1.10
CA ASP A 631 1.35 22.84 1.78
C ASP A 631 2.57 23.72 1.53
N PRO A 632 3.15 24.34 2.59
CA PRO A 632 4.32 25.20 2.44
C PRO A 632 5.55 24.43 1.94
N ALA A 633 5.54 23.10 1.97
CA ALA A 633 6.62 22.25 1.49
C ALA A 633 6.51 21.90 -0.01
N SER A 634 5.42 22.28 -0.68
CA SER A 634 5.14 21.97 -2.08
C SER A 634 5.03 23.23 -2.94
N GLU A 635 5.41 23.12 -4.21
CA GLU A 635 5.06 24.08 -5.26
C GLU A 635 3.53 24.24 -5.35
N THR A 636 3.10 25.41 -5.81
CA THR A 636 1.67 25.72 -5.96
C THR A 636 1.27 25.80 -7.42
N PHE A 637 0.08 25.30 -7.70
CA PHE A 637 -0.54 25.20 -9.02
C PHE A 637 -1.92 25.86 -8.95
N TYR A 638 -2.27 26.67 -9.95
CA TYR A 638 -3.61 27.25 -10.01
C TYR A 638 -4.61 26.19 -10.48
N GLY A 639 -5.54 25.84 -9.61
CA GLY A 639 -6.53 24.79 -9.80
C GLY A 639 -7.52 24.77 -8.65
N MET A 640 -8.68 24.13 -8.83
CA MET A 640 -9.75 24.15 -7.80
C MET A 640 -10.22 25.58 -7.43
N GLY A 641 -9.99 26.55 -8.31
CA GLY A 641 -10.32 27.98 -8.10
C GLY A 641 -9.34 28.74 -7.20
N ARG A 642 -8.13 28.23 -6.94
CA ARG A 642 -7.10 28.88 -6.11
C ARG A 642 -5.70 28.37 -6.43
N MET A 643 -4.69 28.95 -5.78
CA MET A 643 -3.38 28.29 -5.67
C MET A 643 -3.49 27.10 -4.70
N ALA A 644 -3.32 25.89 -5.21
CA ALA A 644 -3.33 24.64 -4.45
C ALA A 644 -1.97 23.95 -4.55
N SER A 645 -1.67 23.05 -3.61
CA SER A 645 -0.49 22.21 -3.75
C SER A 645 -0.73 21.09 -4.76
N GLY A 646 0.35 20.61 -5.35
CA GLY A 646 0.31 19.53 -6.33
C GLY A 646 1.36 18.48 -6.03
N ILE A 647 1.02 17.22 -6.26
CA ILE A 647 1.96 16.11 -6.14
C ILE A 647 2.00 15.28 -7.43
N GLU A 648 3.21 15.03 -7.92
CA GLU A 648 3.45 14.19 -9.10
C GLU A 648 3.81 12.77 -8.64
N ILE A 649 2.90 11.82 -8.86
CA ILE A 649 3.13 10.39 -8.60
C ILE A 649 3.78 9.77 -9.85
N PRO A 650 4.95 9.12 -9.75
CA PRO A 650 5.66 8.55 -10.89
C PRO A 650 4.77 7.63 -11.75
N ASN A 651 4.81 7.82 -13.07
CA ASN A 651 4.12 6.97 -14.03
C ASN A 651 5.11 6.36 -15.02
N LYS A 652 5.25 5.02 -15.03
CA LYS A 652 6.11 4.29 -15.97
C LYS A 652 5.74 4.54 -17.44
N GLU A 653 4.48 4.83 -17.73
CA GLU A 653 3.99 5.19 -19.07
C GLU A 653 4.21 6.67 -19.41
N GLY A 654 4.72 7.47 -18.47
CA GLY A 654 4.79 8.93 -18.51
C GLY A 654 6.03 9.54 -19.17
N ASP A 655 6.90 8.74 -19.80
CA ASP A 655 8.15 9.23 -20.41
C ASP A 655 7.90 10.33 -21.47
N PHE A 656 6.71 10.43 -22.05
CA PHE A 656 6.40 11.44 -23.07
C PHE A 656 6.37 12.89 -22.55
N TYR A 657 6.22 13.13 -21.24
CA TYR A 657 6.24 14.47 -20.64
C TYR A 657 7.42 14.71 -19.70
N GLU A 658 8.44 13.84 -19.74
CA GLU A 658 9.68 14.03 -18.99
C GLU A 658 10.61 15.05 -19.66
N LEU A 659 11.44 15.69 -18.85
CA LEU A 659 12.52 16.54 -19.32
C LEU A 659 13.63 15.65 -19.90
N LYS A 660 13.77 15.65 -21.22
CA LYS A 660 14.78 14.85 -21.95
C LYS A 660 15.91 15.72 -22.46
N MET A 661 17.02 15.09 -22.86
CA MET A 661 18.13 15.76 -23.55
C MET A 661 17.76 16.02 -25.04
N VAL A 662 16.80 16.91 -25.26
CA VAL A 662 16.30 17.33 -26.58
C VAL A 662 16.29 18.86 -26.69
N PRO A 663 16.20 19.44 -27.90
CA PRO A 663 15.96 20.88 -28.03
C PRO A 663 14.64 21.28 -27.38
N HIS A 664 14.64 22.38 -26.62
CA HIS A 664 13.47 22.87 -25.89
C HIS A 664 12.92 24.18 -26.46
N GLY A 665 11.60 24.30 -26.52
CA GLY A 665 10.90 25.53 -26.86
C GLY A 665 10.74 26.47 -25.67
N ASP A 666 10.33 27.71 -25.94
CA ASP A 666 10.10 28.73 -24.91
C ASP A 666 8.64 28.75 -24.47
N ILE A 667 8.40 28.93 -23.17
CA ILE A 667 7.10 29.40 -22.64
C ILE A 667 7.18 30.92 -22.45
N ARG A 668 6.34 31.65 -23.18
CA ARG A 668 6.29 33.12 -23.18
C ARG A 668 5.01 33.61 -22.53
N ILE A 669 5.12 34.40 -21.48
CA ILE A 669 3.98 35.04 -20.82
C ILE A 669 3.66 36.34 -21.55
N LYS A 670 2.43 36.49 -22.04
CA LYS A 670 2.00 37.66 -22.82
C LYS A 670 0.73 38.28 -22.27
N LYS A 671 0.79 39.59 -22.01
CA LYS A 671 -0.37 40.41 -21.68
C LYS A 671 -0.85 41.14 -22.93
N TYR A 672 -2.15 41.19 -23.12
CA TYR A 672 -2.80 41.87 -24.24
C TYR A 672 -4.11 42.51 -23.80
N PHE A 673 -4.47 43.61 -24.43
CA PHE A 673 -5.75 44.25 -24.18
C PHE A 673 -6.82 43.62 -25.07
N SER A 674 -7.78 42.93 -24.46
CA SER A 674 -8.89 42.30 -25.19
C SER A 674 -10.01 43.32 -25.43
N LYS A 675 -10.37 43.52 -26.69
CA LYS A 675 -11.52 44.34 -27.08
C LYS A 675 -12.86 43.69 -26.68
N ALA A 676 -12.92 42.36 -26.69
CA ALA A 676 -14.13 41.61 -26.37
C ALA A 676 -14.53 41.75 -24.88
N THR A 677 -13.54 41.78 -23.99
CA THR A 677 -13.77 41.95 -22.55
C THR A 677 -13.52 43.37 -22.05
N ASN A 678 -12.98 44.24 -22.91
CA ASN A 678 -12.53 45.58 -22.56
C ASN A 678 -11.61 45.60 -21.33
N SER A 679 -10.67 44.64 -21.28
CA SER A 679 -9.77 44.43 -20.14
C SER A 679 -8.42 43.88 -20.56
N TRP A 680 -7.42 44.02 -19.70
CA TRP A 680 -6.12 43.35 -19.88
C TRP A 680 -6.25 41.87 -19.53
N ARG A 681 -5.80 41.03 -20.45
CA ARG A 681 -5.75 39.57 -20.30
C ARG A 681 -4.32 39.07 -20.45
N GLU A 682 -4.11 37.84 -20.00
CA GLU A 682 -2.83 37.15 -20.10
C GLU A 682 -3.01 35.78 -20.77
N MET A 683 -2.02 35.37 -21.56
CA MET A 683 -1.91 34.03 -22.12
C MET A 683 -0.47 33.55 -22.03
N TYR A 684 -0.31 32.23 -21.97
CA TYR A 684 0.99 31.59 -22.09
C TYR A 684 1.15 31.10 -23.53
N VAL A 685 2.30 31.35 -24.15
CA VAL A 685 2.55 30.96 -25.55
C VAL A 685 3.80 30.11 -25.62
N TYR A 686 3.65 28.86 -26.04
CA TYR A 686 4.76 27.99 -26.41
C TYR A 686 5.24 28.31 -27.82
N THR A 687 6.54 28.53 -28.00
CA THR A 687 7.19 28.59 -29.33
C THR A 687 8.17 27.44 -29.49
N PRO A 688 8.17 26.73 -30.63
CA PRO A 688 8.95 25.51 -30.79
C PRO A 688 10.47 25.77 -30.81
N PRO A 689 11.31 24.75 -30.55
CA PRO A 689 12.76 24.89 -30.64
C PRO A 689 13.19 25.50 -31.99
N GLY A 690 14.09 26.49 -31.93
CA GLY A 690 14.61 27.17 -33.12
C GLY A 690 13.75 28.32 -33.67
N TYR A 691 12.61 28.63 -33.04
CA TYR A 691 11.68 29.68 -33.47
C TYR A 691 12.33 31.05 -33.74
N GLU A 692 13.27 31.49 -32.89
CA GLU A 692 13.87 32.83 -33.02
C GLU A 692 14.67 33.00 -34.30
N ASN A 693 15.41 31.95 -34.68
CA ASN A 693 16.29 31.96 -35.85
C ASN A 693 15.56 31.58 -37.15
N SER A 694 14.29 31.22 -37.07
CA SER A 694 13.47 30.81 -38.22
C SER A 694 12.77 31.99 -38.88
N ILE A 695 12.61 31.94 -40.21
CA ILE A 695 11.73 32.84 -40.96
C ILE A 695 10.37 32.20 -41.29
N GLU A 696 10.18 30.94 -40.91
CA GLU A 696 8.95 30.20 -41.21
C GLU A 696 7.76 30.72 -40.40
N LYS A 697 6.58 30.61 -41.00
CA LYS A 697 5.30 30.81 -40.33
C LYS A 697 4.79 29.47 -39.80
N TYR A 698 4.49 29.43 -38.50
CA TYR A 698 4.07 28.22 -37.81
C TYR A 698 2.54 28.12 -37.74
N PRO A 699 1.96 26.90 -37.75
CA PRO A 699 0.57 26.71 -37.37
C PRO A 699 0.37 26.91 -35.86
N VAL A 700 -0.87 27.15 -35.44
CA VAL A 700 -1.22 27.48 -34.05
C VAL A 700 -2.28 26.55 -33.51
N LEU A 701 -2.00 25.95 -32.36
CA LEU A 701 -2.98 25.32 -31.49
C LEU A 701 -3.40 26.29 -30.38
N TYR A 702 -4.67 26.67 -30.36
CA TYR A 702 -5.26 27.38 -29.22
C TYR A 702 -5.77 26.36 -28.22
N LEU A 703 -5.31 26.43 -26.97
CA LEU A 703 -5.48 25.37 -25.98
C LEU A 703 -6.09 25.91 -24.67
N LEU A 704 -7.19 25.31 -24.23
CA LEU A 704 -8.01 25.79 -23.10
C LEU A 704 -7.96 24.86 -21.89
N HIS A 705 -7.89 25.45 -20.70
CA HIS A 705 -7.96 24.76 -19.41
C HIS A 705 -9.41 24.46 -18.97
N GLY A 706 -9.55 23.79 -17.82
CA GLY A 706 -10.85 23.43 -17.23
C GLY A 706 -11.43 24.46 -16.27
N GLY A 707 -12.58 24.16 -15.68
CA GLY A 707 -13.18 25.03 -14.66
C GLY A 707 -12.33 25.07 -13.39
N GLY A 708 -12.13 26.26 -12.82
CA GLY A 708 -11.29 26.45 -11.62
C GLY A 708 -9.79 26.49 -11.89
N GLU A 709 -9.39 26.57 -13.16
CA GLU A 709 -8.00 26.71 -13.62
C GLU A 709 -7.83 28.04 -14.37
N ASP A 710 -6.63 28.28 -14.91
CA ASP A 710 -6.28 29.48 -15.67
C ASP A 710 -5.27 29.19 -16.80
N GLN A 711 -4.76 30.24 -17.48
CA GLN A 711 -3.81 30.15 -18.59
C GLN A 711 -2.51 29.42 -18.25
N THR A 712 -2.18 29.24 -16.98
CA THR A 712 -0.93 28.59 -16.55
C THR A 712 -1.01 27.07 -16.68
N GLY A 713 -2.21 26.49 -16.51
CA GLY A 713 -2.39 25.06 -16.23
C GLY A 713 -1.72 24.12 -17.22
N TRP A 714 -1.86 24.38 -18.53
CA TRP A 714 -1.25 23.54 -19.57
C TRP A 714 0.27 23.59 -19.59
N ALA A 715 0.89 24.72 -19.24
CA ALA A 715 2.35 24.85 -19.21
C ALA A 715 2.96 24.22 -17.94
N THR A 716 2.24 24.30 -16.82
CA THR A 716 2.69 23.81 -15.51
C THR A 716 2.27 22.35 -15.32
N GLN A 717 1.11 22.11 -14.70
CA GLN A 717 0.64 20.75 -14.42
C GLN A 717 0.24 19.97 -15.69
N GLY A 718 0.04 20.62 -16.83
CA GLY A 718 -0.16 19.97 -18.13
C GLY A 718 1.11 19.62 -18.89
N LYS A 719 2.28 20.19 -18.53
CA LYS A 719 3.59 19.94 -19.18
C LYS A 719 3.56 19.99 -20.72
N ALA A 720 2.72 20.84 -21.30
CA ALA A 720 2.47 20.89 -22.75
C ALA A 720 3.75 21.17 -23.57
N ASN A 721 4.67 21.99 -23.04
CA ASN A 721 5.96 22.26 -23.67
C ASN A 721 6.82 20.99 -23.76
N LEU A 722 6.92 20.21 -22.69
CA LEU A 722 7.75 18.99 -22.69
C LEU A 722 7.17 17.92 -23.61
N ILE A 723 5.84 17.77 -23.61
CA ILE A 723 5.14 16.87 -24.53
C ILE A 723 5.47 17.25 -25.98
N LEU A 724 5.35 18.54 -26.32
CA LEU A 724 5.56 18.99 -27.69
C LEU A 724 7.03 18.99 -28.09
N ASP A 725 7.96 19.34 -27.20
CA ASP A 725 9.41 19.24 -27.42
C ASP A 725 9.81 17.81 -27.76
N ASN A 726 9.36 16.84 -26.96
CA ASN A 726 9.64 15.42 -27.16
C ASN A 726 9.05 14.92 -28.49
N LEU A 727 7.79 15.26 -28.80
CA LEU A 727 7.15 14.88 -30.06
C LEU A 727 7.81 15.51 -31.28
N ILE A 728 8.26 16.77 -31.20
CA ILE A 728 8.99 17.45 -32.28
C ILE A 728 10.36 16.80 -32.49
N ALA A 729 11.10 16.52 -31.40
CA ALA A 729 12.40 15.86 -31.46
C ALA A 729 12.30 14.45 -32.08
N GLU A 730 11.22 13.72 -31.77
CA GLU A 730 10.89 12.41 -32.35
C GLU A 730 10.29 12.50 -33.76
N ARG A 731 10.10 13.71 -34.30
CA ARG A 731 9.46 13.97 -35.62
C ARG A 731 8.04 13.41 -35.73
N LYS A 732 7.33 13.30 -34.61
CA LYS A 732 5.93 12.83 -34.55
C LYS A 732 4.92 13.96 -34.63
N ALA A 733 5.30 15.18 -34.26
CA ALA A 733 4.48 16.37 -34.41
C ALA A 733 5.20 17.42 -35.27
N LYS A 734 4.44 18.18 -36.06
CA LYS A 734 4.98 19.35 -36.76
C LYS A 734 5.33 20.44 -35.73
N PRO A 735 6.44 21.18 -35.90
CA PRO A 735 6.70 22.39 -35.11
C PRO A 735 5.50 23.34 -35.20
N MET A 736 4.95 23.72 -34.05
CA MET A 736 3.76 24.56 -33.95
C MET A 736 3.83 25.47 -32.73
N ILE A 737 3.08 26.56 -32.76
CA ILE A 737 2.84 27.41 -31.58
C ILE A 737 1.65 26.85 -30.81
N ILE A 738 1.73 26.87 -29.47
CA ILE A 738 0.56 26.65 -28.61
C ILE A 738 0.23 27.95 -27.87
N ALA A 739 -0.96 28.50 -28.08
CA ALA A 739 -1.49 29.62 -27.31
C ALA A 739 -2.45 29.09 -26.23
N MET A 740 -2.00 29.12 -24.98
CA MET A 740 -2.75 28.68 -23.80
C MET A 740 -3.51 29.86 -23.21
N LEU A 741 -4.83 29.84 -23.39
CA LEU A 741 -5.70 30.99 -23.09
C LEU A 741 -6.35 30.85 -21.72
N ASP A 742 -6.63 31.99 -21.08
CA ASP A 742 -7.54 32.06 -19.94
C ASP A 742 -9.00 32.03 -20.43
N GLY A 743 -9.69 30.93 -20.14
CA GLY A 743 -11.09 30.71 -20.51
C GLY A 743 -12.10 31.38 -19.57
N ASN A 744 -11.66 32.05 -18.49
CA ASN A 744 -12.56 32.66 -17.51
C ASN A 744 -13.09 34.01 -18.00
N MET A 745 -14.38 34.11 -18.32
CA MET A 745 -14.97 35.28 -19.00
C MET A 745 -15.68 36.29 -18.09
N GLY A 746 -15.51 36.22 -16.77
CA GLY A 746 -16.14 37.13 -15.80
C GLY A 746 -17.66 36.93 -15.60
N THR A 747 -18.33 36.17 -16.45
CA THR A 747 -19.71 35.71 -16.27
C THR A 747 -19.75 34.39 -15.52
N ALA A 748 -20.51 34.31 -14.42
CA ALA A 748 -20.59 33.09 -13.61
C ALA A 748 -21.36 31.96 -14.33
N GLY A 749 -20.84 30.73 -14.24
CA GLY A 749 -21.52 29.48 -14.61
C GLY A 749 -21.31 28.99 -16.05
N PHE A 750 -21.82 27.77 -16.32
CA PHE A 750 -21.76 27.08 -17.61
C PHE A 750 -23.00 27.40 -18.47
N ASN A 751 -23.17 28.66 -18.87
CA ASN A 751 -24.32 29.11 -19.66
C ASN A 751 -23.91 29.66 -21.03
N GLU A 752 -24.88 29.87 -21.92
CA GLU A 752 -24.61 30.33 -23.28
C GLU A 752 -23.95 31.72 -23.34
N ASN A 753 -24.28 32.63 -22.43
CA ASN A 753 -23.64 33.95 -22.40
C ASN A 753 -22.13 33.85 -22.13
N ALA A 754 -21.72 32.94 -21.23
CA ALA A 754 -20.32 32.68 -20.95
C ALA A 754 -19.60 32.07 -22.17
N LEU A 755 -20.23 31.12 -22.87
CA LEU A 755 -19.67 30.51 -24.08
C LEU A 755 -19.55 31.52 -25.23
N LYS A 756 -20.56 32.37 -25.41
CA LYS A 756 -20.55 33.45 -26.40
C LYS A 756 -19.51 34.53 -26.08
N ALA A 757 -19.36 34.88 -24.81
CA ALA A 757 -18.30 35.81 -24.39
C ALA A 757 -16.92 35.24 -24.73
N PHE A 758 -16.69 33.95 -24.48
CA PHE A 758 -15.44 33.28 -24.85
C PHE A 758 -15.24 33.23 -26.37
N GLU A 759 -16.28 32.91 -27.16
CA GLU A 759 -16.20 32.94 -28.62
C GLU A 759 -15.77 34.32 -29.14
N ASN A 760 -16.32 35.40 -28.58
CA ASN A 760 -15.93 36.76 -28.93
C ASN A 760 -14.48 37.06 -28.52
N GLU A 761 -14.06 36.64 -27.32
CA GLU A 761 -12.66 36.77 -26.88
C GLU A 761 -11.69 36.07 -27.84
N LEU A 762 -12.02 34.84 -28.25
CA LEU A 762 -11.20 34.07 -29.16
C LEU A 762 -11.04 34.79 -30.51
N LYS A 763 -12.16 35.29 -31.07
CA LYS A 763 -12.20 35.90 -32.41
C LYS A 763 -11.66 37.32 -32.47
N GLU A 764 -11.96 38.14 -31.46
CA GLU A 764 -11.67 39.59 -31.47
C GLU A 764 -10.46 39.96 -30.62
N GLY A 765 -10.03 39.07 -29.72
CA GLY A 765 -8.89 39.26 -28.82
C GLY A 765 -7.72 38.33 -29.15
N ALA A 766 -7.85 37.07 -28.76
CA ALA A 766 -6.74 36.12 -28.73
C ALA A 766 -6.14 35.82 -30.12
N ILE A 767 -6.96 35.46 -31.12
CA ILE A 767 -6.48 35.16 -32.47
C ILE A 767 -5.79 36.38 -33.10
N PRO A 768 -6.42 37.57 -33.15
CA PRO A 768 -5.75 38.76 -33.70
C PRO A 768 -4.45 39.13 -32.99
N PHE A 769 -4.38 38.95 -31.66
CA PHE A 769 -3.15 39.20 -30.91
C PHE A 769 -2.04 38.24 -31.33
N VAL A 770 -2.32 36.93 -31.38
CA VAL A 770 -1.32 35.93 -31.77
C VAL A 770 -0.87 36.15 -33.21
N GLU A 771 -1.80 36.39 -34.15
CA GLU A 771 -1.50 36.59 -35.57
C GLU A 771 -0.69 37.87 -35.86
N SER A 772 -0.76 38.88 -34.98
CA SER A 772 0.00 40.13 -35.14
C SER A 772 1.36 40.13 -34.42
N ASN A 773 1.56 39.25 -33.43
CA ASN A 773 2.76 39.28 -32.58
C ASN A 773 3.68 38.07 -32.75
N PHE A 774 3.25 37.04 -33.48
CA PHE A 774 4.01 35.82 -33.72
C PHE A 774 4.07 35.47 -35.22
N LYS A 775 5.16 34.82 -35.63
CA LYS A 775 5.36 34.25 -36.99
C LYS A 775 4.39 33.08 -37.22
N VAL A 776 3.14 33.38 -37.56
CA VAL A 776 2.09 32.36 -37.74
C VAL A 776 1.44 32.38 -39.11
N ALA A 777 0.97 31.21 -39.55
CA ALA A 777 0.10 31.08 -40.70
C ALA A 777 -1.35 31.31 -40.26
N THR A 778 -2.07 32.18 -40.98
CA THR A 778 -3.35 32.77 -40.55
C THR A 778 -4.56 32.20 -41.30
N ASP A 779 -4.43 31.03 -41.92
CA ASP A 779 -5.54 30.35 -42.58
C ASP A 779 -6.05 29.18 -41.73
N ALA A 780 -7.27 28.71 -42.02
CA ALA A 780 -7.93 27.68 -41.23
C ALA A 780 -7.15 26.35 -41.19
N LYS A 781 -6.41 26.01 -42.25
CA LYS A 781 -5.60 24.77 -42.31
C LYS A 781 -4.44 24.80 -41.32
N ASN A 782 -4.09 25.98 -40.82
CA ASN A 782 -3.01 26.22 -39.86
C ASN A 782 -3.52 26.64 -38.47
N ARG A 783 -4.83 26.52 -38.19
CA ARG A 783 -5.40 26.73 -36.86
C ARG A 783 -6.09 25.48 -36.34
N ALA A 784 -5.81 25.17 -35.08
CA ALA A 784 -6.51 24.17 -34.29
C ALA A 784 -7.00 24.77 -32.97
N LEU A 785 -8.11 24.24 -32.44
CA LEU A 785 -8.67 24.62 -31.14
C LEU A 785 -8.89 23.37 -30.30
N ALA A 786 -8.41 23.36 -29.06
CA ALA A 786 -8.68 22.26 -28.14
C ALA A 786 -8.88 22.74 -26.71
N GLY A 787 -9.51 21.91 -25.89
CA GLY A 787 -9.68 22.22 -24.48
C GLY A 787 -10.18 21.05 -23.65
N LEU A 788 -9.89 21.13 -22.35
CA LEU A 788 -10.31 20.14 -21.36
C LEU A 788 -11.53 20.60 -20.57
N SER A 789 -12.46 19.69 -20.24
CA SER A 789 -13.61 19.97 -19.36
C SER A 789 -14.44 21.19 -19.82
N MET A 790 -14.46 22.28 -19.05
CA MET A 790 -15.02 23.58 -19.43
C MET A 790 -14.46 24.10 -20.76
N GLY A 791 -13.14 24.05 -20.94
CA GLY A 791 -12.46 24.43 -22.18
C GLY A 791 -12.87 23.53 -23.35
N GLY A 792 -13.23 22.27 -23.09
CA GLY A 792 -13.80 21.36 -24.10
C GLY A 792 -15.20 21.80 -24.54
N LEU A 793 -16.02 22.30 -23.61
CA LEU A 793 -17.35 22.85 -23.91
C LEU A 793 -17.25 24.17 -24.70
N GLN A 794 -16.31 25.04 -24.31
CA GLN A 794 -15.96 26.26 -25.04
C GLN A 794 -15.46 25.94 -26.47
N THR A 795 -14.64 24.90 -26.60
CA THR A 795 -14.14 24.39 -27.88
C THR A 795 -15.29 23.88 -28.75
N LEU A 796 -16.24 23.11 -28.20
CA LEU A 796 -17.43 22.65 -28.92
C LEU A 796 -18.28 23.82 -29.41
N TYR A 797 -18.51 24.82 -28.56
CA TYR A 797 -19.34 25.97 -28.91
C TYR A 797 -18.69 26.85 -29.98
N ALA A 798 -17.48 27.35 -29.72
CA ALA A 798 -16.79 28.29 -30.60
C ALA A 798 -16.22 27.61 -31.85
N GLY A 799 -15.64 26.42 -31.71
CA GLY A 799 -14.99 25.71 -32.81
C GLY A 799 -15.97 25.20 -33.86
N VAL A 800 -17.08 24.59 -33.45
CA VAL A 800 -18.02 23.99 -34.41
C VAL A 800 -18.80 25.07 -35.17
N LYS A 801 -19.23 26.15 -34.49
CA LYS A 801 -19.93 27.27 -35.13
C LYS A 801 -19.05 28.05 -36.10
N ASN A 802 -17.77 28.17 -35.81
CA ASN A 802 -16.78 28.85 -36.65
C ASN A 802 -15.86 27.84 -37.33
N SER A 803 -16.44 26.74 -37.84
CA SER A 803 -15.65 25.65 -38.45
C SER A 803 -14.79 26.11 -39.63
N ASP A 804 -15.16 27.19 -40.30
CA ASP A 804 -14.39 27.82 -41.37
C ASP A 804 -13.08 28.47 -40.88
N MET A 805 -12.90 28.68 -39.57
CA MET A 805 -11.69 29.24 -38.96
C MET A 805 -10.68 28.18 -38.51
N PHE A 806 -11.07 26.91 -38.42
CA PHE A 806 -10.23 25.84 -37.86
C PHE A 806 -10.21 24.62 -38.76
N SER A 807 -9.11 23.86 -38.75
CA SER A 807 -9.04 22.57 -39.45
C SER A 807 -9.04 21.38 -38.51
N SER A 808 -8.85 21.61 -37.20
CA SER A 808 -8.84 20.57 -36.19
C SER A 808 -9.42 21.08 -34.87
N ILE A 809 -10.23 20.25 -34.22
CA ILE A 809 -10.91 20.51 -32.96
C ILE A 809 -10.65 19.35 -32.00
N GLY A 810 -10.20 19.63 -30.78
CA GLY A 810 -9.93 18.63 -29.73
C GLY A 810 -10.76 18.86 -28.47
N VAL A 811 -11.61 17.91 -28.11
CA VAL A 811 -12.52 18.00 -26.96
C VAL A 811 -12.12 16.95 -25.93
N PHE A 812 -11.45 17.38 -24.86
CA PHE A 812 -10.90 16.48 -23.85
C PHE A 812 -11.80 16.45 -22.60
N SER A 813 -12.23 15.26 -22.15
CA SER A 813 -13.07 15.05 -20.97
C SER A 813 -14.28 15.98 -20.90
N SER A 814 -15.05 16.09 -21.99
CA SER A 814 -16.17 17.04 -22.08
C SER A 814 -17.32 16.52 -22.94
N GLY A 815 -18.44 17.23 -22.92
CA GLY A 815 -19.63 16.95 -23.71
C GLY A 815 -20.73 17.97 -23.44
N TRP A 816 -21.76 18.02 -24.27
CA TRP A 816 -22.93 18.85 -23.99
C TRP A 816 -23.71 18.31 -22.79
N TRP A 817 -24.25 19.22 -21.97
CA TRP A 817 -25.05 18.84 -20.80
C TRP A 817 -26.35 18.16 -21.23
N ALA A 818 -26.45 16.86 -20.96
CA ALA A 818 -27.57 16.04 -21.38
C ALA A 818 -28.90 16.44 -20.72
N ASN A 819 -28.83 17.08 -19.54
CA ASN A 819 -29.98 17.57 -18.78
C ASN A 819 -30.27 19.06 -19.00
N ASN A 820 -29.67 19.69 -20.01
CA ASN A 820 -29.88 21.10 -20.33
C ASN A 820 -30.14 21.28 -21.84
N ASP A 821 -31.36 20.97 -22.26
CA ASP A 821 -31.79 21.10 -23.65
C ASP A 821 -31.82 22.56 -24.13
N THR A 822 -32.04 23.54 -23.23
CA THR A 822 -32.01 24.96 -23.59
C THR A 822 -30.62 25.37 -24.09
N LEU A 823 -29.56 24.85 -23.47
CA LEU A 823 -28.18 25.09 -23.93
C LEU A 823 -27.81 24.21 -25.12
N SER A 824 -28.07 22.90 -25.02
CA SER A 824 -27.52 21.90 -25.96
C SER A 824 -28.36 21.72 -27.23
N GLY A 825 -29.68 21.88 -27.16
CA GLY A 825 -30.62 21.75 -28.28
C GLY A 825 -30.27 22.63 -29.48
N PRO A 826 -30.08 23.95 -29.30
CA PRO A 826 -29.66 24.84 -30.39
C PRO A 826 -28.33 24.45 -31.03
N GLN A 827 -27.40 23.85 -30.26
CA GLN A 827 -26.11 23.41 -30.80
C GLN A 827 -26.28 22.15 -31.66
N TYR A 828 -27.10 21.21 -31.21
CA TYR A 828 -27.43 20.01 -31.99
C TYR A 828 -28.18 20.38 -33.29
N GLU A 829 -29.15 21.29 -33.24
CA GLU A 829 -29.84 21.76 -34.45
C GLU A 829 -28.89 22.46 -35.42
N PHE A 830 -27.97 23.29 -34.92
CA PHE A 830 -26.93 23.88 -35.75
C PHE A 830 -26.06 22.80 -36.42
N MET A 831 -25.57 21.82 -35.65
CA MET A 831 -24.72 20.74 -36.19
C MET A 831 -25.45 19.90 -37.23
N LYS A 832 -26.71 19.54 -36.98
CA LYS A 832 -27.55 18.79 -37.91
C LYS A 832 -27.71 19.53 -39.25
N ASN A 833 -27.96 20.83 -39.19
CA ASN A 833 -28.15 21.65 -40.40
C ASN A 833 -26.84 21.94 -41.15
N ASN A 834 -25.68 21.73 -40.52
CA ASN A 834 -24.37 22.08 -41.08
C ASN A 834 -23.39 20.89 -41.14
N ALA A 835 -23.84 19.65 -40.98
CA ALA A 835 -22.98 18.47 -40.84
C ALA A 835 -21.99 18.32 -42.01
N THR A 836 -22.43 18.54 -43.25
CA THR A 836 -21.57 18.50 -44.45
C THR A 836 -20.46 19.55 -44.40
N VAL A 837 -20.79 20.78 -43.98
CA VAL A 837 -19.82 21.89 -43.87
C VAL A 837 -18.81 21.60 -42.76
N ILE A 838 -19.29 21.16 -41.59
CA ILE A 838 -18.45 20.78 -40.45
C ILE A 838 -17.48 19.67 -40.86
N ASN A 839 -17.97 18.60 -41.50
CA ASN A 839 -17.16 17.48 -41.97
C ASN A 839 -16.13 17.86 -43.04
N SER A 840 -16.41 18.89 -43.84
CA SER A 840 -15.49 19.40 -44.86
C SER A 840 -14.40 20.29 -44.26
N ASN A 841 -14.77 21.16 -43.32
CA ASN A 841 -13.86 22.12 -42.73
C ASN A 841 -12.95 21.48 -41.66
N ILE A 842 -13.52 20.65 -40.78
CA ILE A 842 -12.80 20.02 -39.67
C ILE A 842 -12.25 18.66 -40.10
N LYS A 843 -10.95 18.63 -40.43
CA LYS A 843 -10.25 17.39 -40.80
C LYS A 843 -10.09 16.43 -39.62
N ASN A 844 -9.79 16.97 -38.44
CA ASN A 844 -9.65 16.17 -37.21
C ASN A 844 -10.59 16.73 -36.15
N PHE A 845 -11.74 16.08 -35.97
CA PHE A 845 -12.59 16.29 -34.81
C PHE A 845 -12.29 15.18 -33.80
N TRP A 846 -11.45 15.48 -32.82
CA TRP A 846 -10.98 14.54 -31.81
C TRP A 846 -11.74 14.72 -30.51
N ILE A 847 -12.23 13.63 -29.93
CA ILE A 847 -12.93 13.61 -28.66
C ILE A 847 -12.26 12.56 -27.78
N SER A 848 -11.92 12.91 -26.54
CA SER A 848 -11.31 11.99 -25.59
C SER A 848 -11.95 12.04 -24.21
N MET A 849 -11.82 10.94 -23.46
CA MET A 849 -12.46 10.80 -22.15
C MET A 849 -11.60 9.99 -21.17
N GLY A 850 -11.70 10.33 -19.87
CA GLY A 850 -10.99 9.68 -18.76
C GLY A 850 -11.51 8.31 -18.33
N GLY A 851 -12.30 7.63 -19.18
CA GLY A 851 -13.04 6.42 -18.82
C GLY A 851 -14.35 6.69 -18.07
N LYS A 852 -14.98 5.63 -17.56
CA LYS A 852 -16.31 5.68 -16.91
C LYS A 852 -16.33 6.51 -15.61
N GLU A 853 -15.19 6.58 -14.94
CA GLU A 853 -14.96 7.39 -13.75
C GLU A 853 -14.87 8.90 -14.05
N ASP A 854 -14.78 9.31 -15.32
CA ASP A 854 -14.83 10.73 -15.69
C ASP A 854 -16.24 11.29 -15.51
N ILE A 855 -16.33 12.44 -14.84
CA ILE A 855 -17.61 13.11 -14.55
C ILE A 855 -18.37 13.53 -15.82
N ALA A 856 -17.68 13.69 -16.95
CA ALA A 856 -18.29 14.05 -18.23
C ALA A 856 -18.68 12.85 -19.10
N TYR A 857 -18.39 11.62 -18.67
CA TYR A 857 -18.52 10.40 -19.49
C TYR A 857 -19.92 10.21 -20.07
N GLU A 858 -20.98 10.32 -19.25
CA GLU A 858 -22.36 10.12 -19.71
C GLU A 858 -22.82 11.23 -20.68
N ASN A 859 -22.46 12.49 -20.39
CA ASN A 859 -22.73 13.63 -21.28
C ASN A 859 -22.06 13.42 -22.65
N CYS A 860 -20.81 12.97 -22.66
CA CYS A 860 -20.08 12.67 -23.88
C CYS A 860 -20.74 11.55 -24.68
N LYS A 861 -21.07 10.41 -24.08
CA LYS A 861 -21.74 9.32 -24.80
C LYS A 861 -23.04 9.75 -25.47
N ILE A 862 -23.84 10.55 -24.78
CA ILE A 862 -25.10 11.09 -25.34
C ILE A 862 -24.81 12.01 -26.53
N MET A 863 -23.81 12.89 -26.40
CA MET A 863 -23.35 13.75 -27.49
C MET A 863 -22.86 12.94 -28.69
N LEU A 864 -22.03 11.92 -28.48
CA LEU A 864 -21.51 11.06 -29.55
C LEU A 864 -22.65 10.34 -30.29
N SER A 865 -23.62 9.79 -29.55
CA SER A 865 -24.80 9.16 -30.17
C SER A 865 -25.59 10.15 -31.04
N LYS A 866 -25.72 11.41 -30.61
CA LYS A 866 -26.34 12.46 -31.42
C LYS A 866 -25.47 12.81 -32.64
N PHE A 867 -24.14 12.84 -32.51
CA PHE A 867 -23.24 13.09 -33.64
C PHE A 867 -23.38 12.00 -34.71
N ASP A 868 -23.46 10.73 -34.28
CA ASP A 868 -23.70 9.58 -35.17
C ASP A 868 -25.01 9.74 -35.93
N GLN A 869 -26.10 10.13 -35.24
CA GLN A 869 -27.41 10.35 -35.85
C GLN A 869 -27.41 11.51 -36.86
N MET A 870 -26.61 12.55 -36.63
CA MET A 870 -26.49 13.72 -37.51
C MET A 870 -25.46 13.50 -38.64
N GLY A 871 -24.70 12.41 -38.62
CA GLY A 871 -23.62 12.16 -39.57
C GLY A 871 -22.40 13.09 -39.41
N VAL A 872 -22.18 13.65 -38.22
CA VAL A 872 -20.98 14.44 -37.90
C VAL A 872 -19.82 13.48 -37.63
N LYS A 873 -18.72 13.63 -38.37
CA LYS A 873 -17.55 12.74 -38.28
C LYS A 873 -16.64 13.17 -37.13
N TYR A 874 -16.23 12.21 -36.31
CA TYR A 874 -15.28 12.41 -35.22
C TYR A 874 -14.38 11.17 -35.02
N LYS A 875 -13.31 11.34 -34.25
CA LYS A 875 -12.48 10.27 -33.69
C LYS A 875 -12.64 10.29 -32.18
N TYR A 876 -12.77 9.11 -31.57
CA TYR A 876 -12.91 8.96 -30.13
C TYR A 876 -11.74 8.17 -29.54
N SER A 877 -11.25 8.60 -28.38
CA SER A 877 -10.22 7.92 -27.60
C SER A 877 -10.61 7.88 -26.12
N GLU A 878 -10.15 6.86 -25.41
CA GLU A 878 -10.41 6.70 -23.99
C GLU A 878 -9.12 6.30 -23.27
N TYR A 879 -8.82 6.97 -22.17
CA TYR A 879 -7.68 6.68 -21.30
C TYR A 879 -8.14 6.69 -19.86
N SER A 880 -8.03 5.57 -19.16
CA SER A 880 -8.53 5.46 -17.78
C SER A 880 -7.73 6.37 -16.85
N GLY A 881 -8.44 7.10 -15.98
CA GLY A 881 -7.85 8.06 -15.06
C GLY A 881 -8.84 9.07 -14.47
N GLY A 882 -10.11 9.01 -14.90
CA GLY A 882 -11.14 9.94 -14.48
C GLY A 882 -10.89 11.36 -14.98
N HIS A 883 -11.45 12.34 -14.26
CA HIS A 883 -11.38 13.74 -14.66
C HIS A 883 -10.10 14.43 -14.16
N THR A 884 -8.93 14.03 -14.68
CA THR A 884 -7.62 14.39 -14.11
C THR A 884 -6.55 14.76 -15.16
N TRP A 885 -5.54 15.54 -14.73
CA TRP A 885 -4.41 15.96 -15.58
C TRP A 885 -3.64 14.84 -16.29
N PRO A 886 -3.39 13.67 -15.70
CA PRO A 886 -2.78 12.55 -16.40
C PRO A 886 -3.50 12.17 -17.69
N VAL A 887 -4.84 12.21 -17.70
CA VAL A 887 -5.66 11.97 -18.90
C VAL A 887 -5.44 13.08 -19.93
N TRP A 888 -5.50 14.34 -19.51
CA TRP A 888 -5.38 15.47 -20.45
C TRP A 888 -3.97 15.61 -21.05
N ARG A 889 -2.92 15.23 -20.31
CA ARG A 889 -1.56 15.09 -20.85
C ARG A 889 -1.51 14.04 -21.95
N HIS A 890 -2.10 12.87 -21.69
CA HIS A 890 -2.18 11.79 -22.68
C HIS A 890 -2.99 12.20 -23.91
N ASP A 891 -4.09 12.93 -23.71
CA ASP A 891 -4.93 13.44 -24.80
C ASP A 891 -4.17 14.41 -25.71
N LEU A 892 -3.42 15.36 -25.14
CA LEU A 892 -2.56 16.25 -25.91
C LEU A 892 -1.48 15.47 -26.66
N PHE A 893 -0.88 14.47 -26.01
CA PHE A 893 0.14 13.60 -26.62
C PHE A 893 -0.39 12.84 -27.84
N LEU A 894 -1.63 12.36 -27.81
CA LEU A 894 -2.25 11.69 -28.97
C LEU A 894 -2.77 12.67 -30.02
N PHE A 895 -3.23 13.85 -29.60
CA PHE A 895 -3.84 14.83 -30.50
C PHE A 895 -2.81 15.64 -31.30
N ALA A 896 -1.73 16.10 -30.66
CA ALA A 896 -0.73 16.96 -31.31
C ALA A 896 -0.11 16.35 -32.59
N PRO A 897 0.20 15.04 -32.67
CA PRO A 897 0.66 14.38 -33.89
C PRO A 897 -0.34 14.42 -35.07
N LEU A 898 -1.63 14.61 -34.81
CA LEU A 898 -2.67 14.64 -35.85
C LEU A 898 -2.81 16.02 -36.51
N LEU A 899 -2.24 17.05 -35.91
CA LEU A 899 -2.44 18.43 -36.31
C LEU A 899 -1.62 18.80 -37.55
N PHE A 900 -2.25 19.59 -38.42
CA PHE A 900 -1.62 20.26 -39.56
C PHE A 900 -0.97 19.34 -40.61
N ASN A 901 -1.40 18.07 -40.66
CA ASN A 901 -0.93 17.08 -41.64
C ASN A 901 -1.69 17.11 -42.97
#